data_AF-A0A0E0DEA5-F1
#
_entry.id   AF-A0A0E0DEA5-F1
#
_cell.length_a   1.000
_cell.length_b   1.000
_cell.length_c   1.000
_cell.angle_alpha   90.00
_cell.angle_beta   90.00
_cell.angle_gamma   90.00
#
_symmetry.space_group_name_H-M   'P 1'
#
loop_
_entity.id
_entity.type
_entity.pdbx_description
1 polymer ?
#
loop_
_entity_poly.entity_id
_entity_poly.type
_entity_poly.pdbx_seq_one_letter_code
_entity_poly.pdbx_strand_id
1 'polypeptide(L)'
;MAGANGSAAAEAAAHRVGAPTNPMATALLTDQYQFSMAYAYWKAGKHADRAVKNPFGGEFTVFAGLEECIKFIANFKFTEDDILFLQSVMPMCEDAFFDYLRKTDCSDVEVYSIPEGSVVFPKVPLMRVEGPVAVVQLLETPFVNLINYASLVTTNAARHRHVAGKSKVLLEFGLRRAQGPDGAISASKYCFMGGFDATSNVLAGNLFGIPLRGTHSHAYVSSYMSLDEIPDKSLKSKDGSRVCKNFVSLVKEWLQKIQLADSLCGVFGETNQSELAAFASYALAFPTNFLALVDTYDVMRSGIPNFCAVALALHDLGYKASGIRLDSGDLAYLSIEARKVFRTLEKEFNVPAFGKMIITASNDLNEETIDALNKQGHEVDSFGIGTYLVTCYSQAALGCVFKLVEINSRPRIKLSEDVAKVSIPCKKRCFRLYGKEGYPLVDIMMRESEPSPKAGERILCRHPFLESKRAYVVPQHVEELLQCYWPGTSNKPRVELPSLEEIRGRCMQQLEKLRPDHIRRLNPTPYKVSVSAKLYEFIHSLWLNEAPVIDSETKAAKHRDASRGTSGGGATPREVVGGRRRSSGMTSVPPHAGRSSGEGAKRSSCGRRRLAGSPSFFSSPVPNPSPLSSPAHAILGNDN
;
A
#
# COMPACT_ATOMS: atom_id res chain seq x y z
N MET A 1 36.55 34.24 6.84
CA MET A 1 35.51 34.29 5.78
C MET A 1 35.29 32.89 5.22
N ALA A 2 34.51 32.04 5.89
CA ALA A 2 34.30 30.65 5.45
C ALA A 2 32.85 30.14 5.62
N GLY A 3 31.91 31.01 5.99
CA GLY A 3 30.50 30.62 6.27
C GLY A 3 29.50 30.90 5.15
N ALA A 4 29.87 31.67 4.12
CA ALA A 4 28.91 32.15 3.10
C ALA A 4 28.72 31.22 1.89
N ASN A 5 29.72 30.39 1.56
CA ASN A 5 29.66 29.54 0.35
C ASN A 5 28.86 28.24 0.55
N GLY A 6 28.52 27.88 1.80
CA GLY A 6 27.77 26.67 2.11
C GLY A 6 26.27 26.78 1.82
N SER A 7 25.62 27.87 2.25
CA SER A 7 24.17 28.03 2.06
C SER A 7 23.81 28.15 0.59
N ALA A 8 24.54 28.96 -0.18
CA ALA A 8 24.29 29.16 -1.61
C ALA A 8 24.36 27.85 -2.43
N ALA A 9 25.21 26.89 -2.04
CA ALA A 9 25.29 25.58 -2.68
C ALA A 9 24.10 24.68 -2.31
N ALA A 10 23.66 24.71 -1.04
CA ALA A 10 22.47 23.99 -0.58
C ALA A 10 21.18 24.58 -1.19
N GLU A 11 21.05 25.91 -1.24
CA GLU A 11 19.94 26.61 -1.90
C GLU A 11 19.89 26.31 -3.40
N ALA A 12 21.04 26.31 -4.10
CA ALA A 12 21.11 25.94 -5.51
C ALA A 12 20.77 24.46 -5.77
N ALA A 13 21.06 23.56 -4.82
CA ALA A 13 20.69 22.15 -4.89
C ALA A 13 19.20 21.91 -4.56
N ALA A 14 18.61 22.72 -3.67
CA ALA A 14 17.18 22.74 -3.37
C ALA A 14 16.38 23.32 -4.54
N HIS A 15 16.87 24.35 -5.23
CA HIS A 15 16.21 24.98 -6.38
C HIS A 15 15.96 24.06 -7.59
N ARG A 16 16.56 22.85 -7.61
CA ARG A 16 16.31 21.79 -8.60
C ARG A 16 15.30 20.73 -8.15
N VAL A 17 14.94 20.70 -6.86
CA VAL A 17 14.04 19.69 -6.28
C VAL A 17 12.71 20.37 -5.97
N GLY A 18 11.64 19.92 -6.63
CA GLY A 18 10.30 20.43 -6.38
C GLY A 18 9.81 20.20 -4.94
N ALA A 19 8.76 20.91 -4.55
CA ALA A 19 8.06 20.67 -3.29
C ALA A 19 7.45 19.25 -3.23
N PRO A 20 7.18 18.71 -2.03
CA PRO A 20 6.40 17.48 -1.86
C PRO A 20 5.09 17.50 -2.64
N THR A 21 4.68 16.36 -3.18
CA THR A 21 3.46 16.26 -3.99
C THR A 21 2.20 16.46 -3.13
N ASN A 22 2.25 16.06 -1.86
CA ASN A 22 1.21 16.35 -0.88
C ASN A 22 1.57 17.64 -0.11
N PRO A 23 0.77 18.73 -0.20
CA PRO A 23 1.04 19.97 0.51
C PRO A 23 0.94 19.86 2.05
N MET A 24 0.37 18.77 2.58
CA MET A 24 0.33 18.49 4.02
C MET A 24 1.65 17.90 4.55
N ALA A 25 2.63 17.59 3.68
CA ALA A 25 3.97 17.17 4.08
C ALA A 25 4.83 18.39 4.50
N THR A 26 4.46 19.01 5.63
CA THR A 26 5.15 20.18 6.22
C THR A 26 5.96 19.78 7.46
N ALA A 27 6.71 20.72 8.05
CA ALA A 27 7.46 20.49 9.28
C ALA A 27 6.56 20.14 10.51
N LEU A 28 5.25 20.41 10.44
CA LEU A 28 4.25 19.97 11.43
C LEU A 28 3.68 18.56 11.18
N LEU A 29 4.05 17.87 10.10
CA LEU A 29 3.68 16.46 9.87
C LEU A 29 4.50 15.53 10.78
N THR A 30 4.29 15.66 12.09
CA THR A 30 5.07 14.98 13.12
C THR A 30 4.26 14.86 14.41
N ASP A 31 4.64 13.95 15.31
CA ASP A 31 3.93 13.80 16.58
C ASP A 31 4.36 14.85 17.61
N GLN A 32 3.45 15.31 18.48
CA GLN A 32 3.76 16.33 19.49
C GLN A 32 4.98 15.98 20.37
N TYR A 33 5.16 14.70 20.71
CA TYR A 33 6.29 14.25 21.52
C TYR A 33 7.66 14.44 20.84
N GLN A 34 7.70 14.59 19.51
CA GLN A 34 8.91 14.90 18.75
C GLN A 34 9.42 16.31 19.09
N PHE A 35 8.52 17.30 19.20
CA PHE A 35 8.87 18.65 19.67
C PHE A 35 9.30 18.67 21.14
N SER A 36 8.62 17.91 22.00
CA SER A 36 9.02 17.76 23.40
C SER A 36 10.43 17.17 23.55
N MET A 37 10.79 16.18 22.72
CA MET A 37 12.15 15.64 22.68
C MET A 37 13.15 16.63 22.06
N ALA A 38 12.78 17.35 21.00
CA ALA A 38 13.64 18.38 20.39
C ALA A 38 13.97 19.50 21.39
N TYR A 39 12.98 19.98 22.16
CA TYR A 39 13.20 20.94 23.25
C TYR A 39 14.08 20.35 24.36
N ALA A 40 13.87 19.09 24.76
CA ALA A 40 14.70 18.43 25.76
C ALA A 40 16.18 18.29 25.31
N TYR A 41 16.43 17.96 24.03
CA TYR A 41 17.77 17.98 23.46
C TYR A 41 18.35 19.40 23.38
N TRP A 42 17.53 20.39 23.03
CA TRP A 42 17.95 21.79 22.95
C TRP A 42 18.38 22.32 24.33
N LYS A 43 17.51 22.21 25.33
CA LYS A 43 17.72 22.63 26.72
C LYS A 43 18.90 21.91 27.39
N ALA A 44 19.17 20.66 27.00
CA ALA A 44 20.31 19.89 27.48
C ALA A 44 21.64 20.20 26.74
N GLY A 45 21.65 21.14 25.78
CA GLY A 45 22.83 21.46 24.97
C GLY A 45 23.24 20.38 23.96
N LYS A 46 22.35 19.41 23.69
CA LYS A 46 22.62 18.20 22.87
C LYS A 46 22.01 18.24 21.47
N HIS A 47 21.23 19.27 21.13
CA HIS A 47 20.52 19.36 19.85
C HIS A 47 21.42 19.23 18.60
N ALA A 48 22.69 19.65 18.72
CA ALA A 48 23.72 19.54 17.68
C ALA A 48 24.52 18.21 17.70
N ASP A 49 24.27 17.30 18.65
CA ASP A 49 24.92 15.97 18.66
C ASP A 49 24.61 15.23 17.36
N ARG A 50 25.63 14.67 16.68
CA ARG A 50 25.42 14.03 15.38
C ARG A 50 24.90 12.61 15.58
N ALA A 51 23.69 12.33 15.07
CA ALA A 51 22.97 11.07 15.24
C ALA A 51 22.76 10.32 13.91
N VAL A 52 22.57 9.00 13.96
CA VAL A 52 22.27 8.14 12.79
C VAL A 52 21.03 7.27 13.04
N LYS A 53 20.08 7.22 12.08
CA LYS A 53 18.82 6.45 12.20
C LYS A 53 18.39 5.65 10.96
N ASN A 54 17.70 4.50 11.18
CA ASN A 54 17.30 3.51 10.14
C ASN A 54 15.85 2.94 10.31
N PRO A 55 15.07 2.63 9.23
CA PRO A 55 13.72 2.00 9.23
C PRO A 55 13.65 0.48 8.83
N PHE A 56 12.72 -0.32 9.38
CA PHE A 56 12.57 -1.79 9.07
C PHE A 56 11.20 -2.47 9.38
N GLY A 57 10.77 -3.48 8.57
CA GLY A 57 9.74 -4.51 8.87
C GLY A 57 9.12 -5.18 7.61
N GLY A 58 8.88 -6.51 7.55
CA GLY A 58 8.25 -7.18 6.38
C GLY A 58 8.58 -8.68 6.18
N GLU A 59 8.41 -9.22 4.96
CA GLU A 59 8.95 -10.52 4.47
C GLU A 59 9.87 -10.33 3.25
N PHE A 60 9.30 -9.80 2.17
CA PHE A 60 9.99 -8.99 1.16
C PHE A 60 9.16 -7.73 0.92
N THR A 61 9.76 -6.71 0.34
CA THR A 61 9.09 -5.43 0.06
C THR A 61 9.72 -4.80 -1.17
N VAL A 62 8.96 -4.09 -2.00
CA VAL A 62 9.51 -3.14 -2.97
C VAL A 62 9.61 -1.77 -2.28
N PHE A 63 10.83 -1.26 -2.11
CA PHE A 63 11.06 0.02 -1.45
C PHE A 63 10.55 1.19 -2.30
N ALA A 64 9.71 2.03 -1.71
CA ALA A 64 9.17 3.24 -2.32
C ALA A 64 8.96 4.36 -1.29
N GLY A 65 8.82 5.60 -1.76
CA GLY A 65 8.63 6.83 -0.98
C GLY A 65 9.87 7.75 -0.92
N LEU A 66 10.99 7.35 -1.52
CA LEU A 66 12.26 8.10 -1.46
C LEU A 66 12.15 9.48 -2.10
N GLU A 67 11.55 9.59 -3.28
CA GLU A 67 11.36 10.87 -3.97
C GLU A 67 10.69 11.92 -3.06
N GLU A 68 9.61 11.55 -2.36
CA GLU A 68 8.88 12.44 -1.47
C GLU A 68 9.68 12.78 -0.19
N CYS A 69 10.47 11.84 0.35
CA CYS A 69 11.40 12.12 1.45
C CYS A 69 12.49 13.15 1.07
N ILE A 70 13.01 13.09 -0.16
CA ILE A 70 14.02 14.07 -0.64
C ILE A 70 13.37 15.43 -0.93
N LYS A 71 12.18 15.47 -1.54
CA LYS A 71 11.39 16.70 -1.70
C LYS A 71 11.09 17.36 -0.35
N PHE A 72 10.73 16.55 0.66
CA PHE A 72 10.43 17.00 2.01
C PHE A 72 11.66 17.67 2.66
N ILE A 73 12.82 16.99 2.66
CA ILE A 73 14.06 17.56 3.19
C ILE A 73 14.48 18.84 2.46
N ALA A 74 14.38 18.86 1.13
CA ALA A 74 14.78 20.02 0.32
C ALA A 74 13.91 21.27 0.57
N ASN A 75 12.71 21.09 1.13
CA ASN A 75 11.73 22.15 1.41
C ASN A 75 11.39 22.27 2.91
N PHE A 76 12.13 21.60 3.79
CA PHE A 76 11.85 21.59 5.23
C PHE A 76 12.13 22.95 5.86
N LYS A 77 11.07 23.58 6.36
CA LYS A 77 11.10 24.83 7.14
C LYS A 77 9.85 24.95 7.98
N PHE A 78 9.93 25.71 9.06
CA PHE A 78 8.76 26.21 9.80
C PHE A 78 8.32 27.56 9.22
N THR A 79 7.02 27.76 9.08
CA THR A 79 6.43 29.08 8.84
C THR A 79 6.20 29.81 10.16
N GLU A 80 6.04 31.14 10.14
CA GLU A 80 5.72 31.86 11.39
C GLU A 80 4.38 31.43 12.00
N ASP A 81 3.40 31.03 11.18
CA ASP A 81 2.13 30.46 11.67
C ASP A 81 2.35 29.13 12.42
N ASP A 82 3.25 28.26 11.92
CA ASP A 82 3.65 27.03 12.61
C ASP A 82 4.29 27.34 13.97
N ILE A 83 5.16 28.36 14.02
CA ILE A 83 5.85 28.78 15.25
C ILE A 83 4.88 29.37 16.27
N LEU A 84 3.98 30.26 15.85
CA LEU A 84 2.93 30.83 16.70
C LEU A 84 2.01 29.74 17.26
N PHE A 85 1.64 28.75 16.43
CA PHE A 85 0.90 27.59 16.88
C PHE A 85 1.68 26.80 17.93
N LEU A 86 2.95 26.46 17.67
CA LEU A 86 3.81 25.73 18.61
C LEU A 86 4.00 26.49 19.95
N GLN A 87 4.15 27.81 19.92
CA GLN A 87 4.18 28.65 21.14
C GLN A 87 2.89 28.50 21.96
N SER A 88 1.72 28.49 21.29
CA SER A 88 0.42 28.36 21.96
C SER A 88 0.21 26.99 22.64
N VAL A 89 0.74 25.91 22.06
CA VAL A 89 0.60 24.53 22.60
C VAL A 89 1.78 24.06 23.45
N MET A 90 2.89 24.80 23.47
CA MET A 90 4.07 24.52 24.30
C MET A 90 4.53 25.72 25.16
N PRO A 91 3.64 26.37 25.95
CA PRO A 91 3.95 27.61 26.68
C PRO A 91 5.00 27.46 27.80
N MET A 92 5.45 26.24 28.08
CA MET A 92 6.55 25.94 29.02
C MET A 92 7.94 25.89 28.36
N CYS A 93 8.02 26.13 27.05
CA CYS A 93 9.27 26.22 26.31
C CYS A 93 9.79 27.66 26.27
N GLU A 94 11.11 27.82 26.26
CA GLU A 94 11.78 29.12 26.21
C GLU A 94 11.67 29.72 24.80
N ASP A 95 11.49 31.05 24.67
CA ASP A 95 11.37 31.73 23.37
C ASP A 95 12.54 31.44 22.42
N ALA A 96 13.75 31.30 22.97
CA ALA A 96 14.95 30.94 22.22
C ALA A 96 14.90 29.55 21.54
N PHE A 97 14.05 28.62 22.01
CA PHE A 97 13.79 27.36 21.32
C PHE A 97 12.96 27.58 20.05
N PHE A 98 12.00 28.49 20.07
CA PHE A 98 11.21 28.84 18.88
C PHE A 98 12.05 29.62 17.86
N ASP A 99 12.98 30.47 18.32
CA ASP A 99 13.99 31.09 17.44
C ASP A 99 14.99 30.10 16.85
N TYR A 100 15.25 28.99 17.54
CA TYR A 100 15.99 27.85 16.98
C TYR A 100 15.16 27.13 15.90
N LEU A 101 13.87 26.86 16.15
CA LEU A 101 12.98 26.24 15.15
C LEU A 101 12.84 27.10 13.88
N ARG A 102 12.66 28.42 14.01
CA ARG A 102 12.66 29.37 12.87
C ARG A 102 13.87 29.24 11.94
N LYS A 103 15.03 28.89 12.50
CA LYS A 103 16.32 28.75 11.80
C LYS A 103 16.65 27.30 11.45
N THR A 104 15.78 26.36 11.78
CA THR A 104 16.02 24.93 11.57
C THR A 104 15.65 24.52 10.15
N ASP A 105 16.64 24.04 9.40
CA ASP A 105 16.49 23.43 8.09
C ASP A 105 17.11 22.01 8.07
N CYS A 106 17.21 21.41 6.89
CA CYS A 106 17.88 20.11 6.67
C CYS A 106 19.23 20.24 5.91
N SER A 107 19.93 21.37 6.02
CA SER A 107 21.20 21.62 5.33
C SER A 107 22.35 20.73 5.82
N ASP A 108 22.44 20.46 7.13
CA ASP A 108 23.45 19.56 7.74
C ASP A 108 22.97 18.10 7.88
N VAL A 109 21.87 17.74 7.21
CA VAL A 109 21.37 16.35 7.16
C VAL A 109 21.98 15.62 5.96
N GLU A 110 22.46 14.40 6.15
CA GLU A 110 22.81 13.46 5.09
C GLU A 110 21.74 12.36 4.99
N VAL A 111 21.34 11.98 3.77
CA VAL A 111 20.47 10.83 3.51
C VAL A 111 21.14 9.86 2.53
N TYR A 112 21.32 8.64 3.00
CA TYR A 112 21.62 7.48 2.18
C TYR A 112 20.40 6.59 2.10
N SER A 113 20.12 6.02 0.94
CA SER A 113 18.97 5.15 0.73
C SER A 113 19.27 4.04 -0.27
N ILE A 114 18.56 2.93 -0.14
CA ILE A 114 18.43 1.95 -1.21
C ILE A 114 17.69 2.61 -2.39
N PRO A 115 18.12 2.43 -3.65
CA PRO A 115 17.39 3.00 -4.79
C PRO A 115 15.91 2.58 -4.81
N GLU A 116 15.03 3.53 -5.07
CA GLU A 116 13.59 3.31 -5.14
C GLU A 116 13.25 2.22 -6.18
N GLY A 117 12.20 1.42 -5.94
CA GLY A 117 11.86 0.27 -6.77
C GLY A 117 12.76 -0.96 -6.56
N SER A 118 13.70 -0.95 -5.59
CA SER A 118 14.47 -2.14 -5.24
C SER A 118 13.66 -3.09 -4.36
N VAL A 119 13.84 -4.41 -4.52
CA VAL A 119 13.34 -5.38 -3.55
C VAL A 119 14.27 -5.40 -2.33
N VAL A 120 13.69 -5.25 -1.15
CA VAL A 120 14.36 -5.12 0.14
C VAL A 120 13.82 -6.14 1.13
N PHE A 121 14.61 -6.43 2.16
CA PHE A 121 14.33 -7.50 3.11
C PHE A 121 14.37 -7.02 4.57
N PRO A 122 13.68 -7.71 5.49
CA PRO A 122 13.57 -7.31 6.88
C PRO A 122 14.94 -7.20 7.54
N LYS A 123 15.12 -6.18 8.39
CA LYS A 123 16.38 -5.87 9.08
C LYS A 123 17.52 -5.36 8.18
N VAL A 124 17.30 -5.15 6.87
CA VAL A 124 18.20 -4.33 6.02
C VAL A 124 17.74 -2.86 6.07
N PRO A 125 18.63 -1.88 6.36
CA PRO A 125 18.25 -0.47 6.41
C PRO A 125 17.79 0.02 5.04
N LEU A 126 16.55 0.50 4.93
CA LEU A 126 16.06 1.13 3.69
C LEU A 126 16.72 2.48 3.46
N MET A 127 16.90 3.22 4.55
CA MET A 127 17.59 4.50 4.59
C MET A 127 18.47 4.61 5.83
N ARG A 128 19.45 5.51 5.75
CA ARG A 128 20.33 5.93 6.84
C ARG A 128 20.36 7.46 6.82
N VAL A 129 19.76 8.08 7.83
CA VAL A 129 19.70 9.54 7.98
C VAL A 129 20.70 9.96 9.06
N GLU A 130 21.53 10.94 8.75
CA GLU A 130 22.62 11.43 9.62
C GLU A 130 22.56 12.95 9.76
N GLY A 131 22.89 13.50 10.92
CA GLY A 131 22.85 14.96 11.14
C GLY A 131 22.59 15.33 12.60
N PRO A 132 22.29 16.62 12.89
CA PRO A 132 21.93 17.08 14.23
C PRO A 132 20.74 16.31 14.82
N VAL A 133 20.89 15.78 16.03
CA VAL A 133 19.92 14.83 16.62
C VAL A 133 18.51 15.43 16.74
N ALA A 134 18.38 16.72 17.03
CA ALA A 134 17.07 17.36 17.11
C ALA A 134 16.35 17.39 15.74
N VAL A 135 17.08 17.68 14.66
CA VAL A 135 16.54 17.71 13.29
C VAL A 135 16.20 16.29 12.83
N VAL A 136 17.14 15.34 12.97
CA VAL A 136 16.93 13.92 12.62
C VAL A 136 15.87 13.24 13.52
N GLN A 137 15.52 13.83 14.66
CA GLN A 137 14.36 13.43 15.47
C GLN A 137 13.04 13.89 14.85
N LEU A 138 12.93 15.14 14.41
CA LEU A 138 11.71 15.67 13.78
C LEU A 138 11.37 14.96 12.46
N LEU A 139 12.40 14.50 11.71
CA LEU A 139 12.23 13.73 10.47
C LEU A 139 11.68 12.30 10.66
N GLU A 140 11.62 11.77 11.89
CA GLU A 140 11.23 10.38 12.16
C GLU A 140 9.81 10.06 11.70
N THR A 141 8.81 10.80 12.17
CA THR A 141 7.40 10.58 11.83
C THR A 141 7.09 10.78 10.34
N PRO A 142 7.48 11.88 9.65
CA PRO A 142 7.15 12.06 8.24
C PRO A 142 7.84 11.03 7.34
N PHE A 143 9.09 10.64 7.62
CA PHE A 143 9.78 9.62 6.82
C PHE A 143 9.16 8.24 6.99
N VAL A 144 8.80 7.87 8.23
CA VAL A 144 8.10 6.61 8.49
C VAL A 144 6.71 6.59 7.82
N ASN A 145 6.00 7.71 7.77
CA ASN A 145 4.72 7.82 7.08
C ASN A 145 4.86 7.63 5.55
N LEU A 146 5.69 8.45 4.91
CA LEU A 146 5.90 8.45 3.46
C LEU A 146 6.40 7.09 2.94
N ILE A 147 7.35 6.46 3.64
CA ILE A 147 7.95 5.18 3.22
C ILE A 147 7.01 4.00 3.45
N ASN A 148 6.30 3.93 4.59
CA ASN A 148 5.41 2.80 4.89
C ASN A 148 4.34 2.63 3.82
N TYR A 149 3.60 3.70 3.53
CA TYR A 149 2.47 3.63 2.60
C TYR A 149 2.94 3.32 1.17
N ALA A 150 3.95 4.05 0.70
CA ALA A 150 4.53 3.87 -0.62
C ALA A 150 5.06 2.45 -0.84
N SER A 151 5.90 1.96 0.07
CA SER A 151 6.51 0.62 -0.02
C SER A 151 5.44 -0.49 0.07
N LEU A 152 4.42 -0.31 0.92
CA LEU A 152 3.32 -1.25 1.05
C LEU A 152 2.50 -1.38 -0.24
N VAL A 153 2.03 -0.26 -0.80
CA VAL A 153 1.23 -0.27 -2.03
C VAL A 153 2.03 -0.79 -3.22
N THR A 154 3.31 -0.39 -3.35
CA THR A 154 4.20 -0.90 -4.40
C THR A 154 4.39 -2.42 -4.31
N THR A 155 4.56 -2.94 -3.09
CA THR A 155 4.67 -4.38 -2.84
C THR A 155 3.38 -5.12 -3.15
N ASN A 156 2.23 -4.59 -2.74
CA ASN A 156 0.92 -5.18 -3.01
C ASN A 156 0.65 -5.24 -4.52
N ALA A 157 0.95 -4.16 -5.25
CA ALA A 157 0.85 -4.10 -6.69
C ALA A 157 1.79 -5.11 -7.40
N ALA A 158 3.02 -5.26 -6.91
CA ALA A 158 3.97 -6.26 -7.41
C ALA A 158 3.48 -7.71 -7.22
N ARG A 159 2.81 -8.00 -6.10
CA ARG A 159 2.21 -9.33 -5.84
C ARG A 159 1.05 -9.62 -6.80
N HIS A 160 0.18 -8.64 -7.05
CA HIS A 160 -0.89 -8.76 -8.06
C HIS A 160 -0.31 -8.95 -9.47
N ARG A 161 0.74 -8.21 -9.86
CA ARG A 161 1.47 -8.42 -11.12
C ARG A 161 2.08 -9.82 -11.21
N HIS A 162 2.66 -10.34 -10.14
CA HIS A 162 3.23 -11.68 -10.13
C HIS A 162 2.18 -12.76 -10.41
N VAL A 163 1.00 -12.68 -9.77
CA VAL A 163 -0.09 -13.66 -9.96
C VAL A 163 -0.81 -13.49 -11.31
N ALA A 164 -1.07 -12.26 -11.75
CA ALA A 164 -1.71 -12.01 -13.05
C ALA A 164 -0.80 -12.33 -14.25
N GLY A 165 0.51 -12.38 -14.05
CA GLY A 165 1.51 -12.62 -15.09
C GLY A 165 1.79 -11.39 -15.96
N LYS A 166 2.76 -11.53 -16.87
CA LYS A 166 3.23 -10.43 -17.74
C LYS A 166 2.32 -10.13 -18.94
N SER A 167 1.46 -11.09 -19.33
CA SER A 167 0.62 -10.99 -20.54
C SER A 167 -0.71 -10.29 -20.32
N LYS A 168 -1.17 -10.18 -19.07
CA LYS A 168 -2.44 -9.53 -18.70
C LYS A 168 -2.22 -8.04 -18.43
N VAL A 169 -3.17 -7.20 -18.80
CA VAL A 169 -3.13 -5.77 -18.47
C VAL A 169 -3.72 -5.54 -17.08
N LEU A 170 -3.05 -4.76 -16.24
CA LEU A 170 -3.53 -4.43 -14.88
C LEU A 170 -3.92 -2.95 -14.79
N LEU A 171 -5.13 -2.69 -14.27
CA LEU A 171 -5.74 -1.36 -14.20
C LEU A 171 -6.08 -1.00 -12.74
N GLU A 172 -5.62 0.14 -12.27
CA GLU A 172 -5.89 0.63 -10.90
C GLU A 172 -7.20 1.43 -10.86
N PHE A 173 -8.24 0.84 -10.27
CA PHE A 173 -9.61 1.36 -10.18
C PHE A 173 -10.04 1.64 -8.71
N GLY A 174 -9.07 1.86 -7.82
CA GLY A 174 -9.25 1.95 -6.37
C GLY A 174 -9.53 3.33 -5.81
N LEU A 175 -9.29 4.43 -6.55
CA LEU A 175 -9.46 5.83 -6.10
C LEU A 175 -10.65 6.06 -5.14
N ARG A 176 -11.84 5.52 -5.45
CA ARG A 176 -13.07 5.73 -4.67
C ARG A 176 -13.11 5.02 -3.29
N ARG A 177 -12.11 4.18 -2.99
CA ARG A 177 -11.94 3.41 -1.74
C ARG A 177 -10.60 3.68 -1.05
N ALA A 178 -9.73 4.49 -1.65
CA ALA A 178 -8.42 4.80 -1.08
C ALA A 178 -8.54 5.64 0.21
N GLN A 179 -7.47 5.64 1.00
CA GLN A 179 -7.44 6.25 2.34
C GLN A 179 -7.22 7.77 2.24
N GLY A 180 -8.27 8.50 1.85
CA GLY A 180 -8.26 9.95 1.67
C GLY A 180 -7.67 10.41 0.32
N PRO A 181 -7.67 11.73 0.04
CA PRO A 181 -7.25 12.27 -1.26
C PRO A 181 -5.79 11.96 -1.61
N ASP A 182 -4.87 12.13 -0.66
CA ASP A 182 -3.45 11.80 -0.87
C ASP A 182 -3.24 10.29 -1.04
N GLY A 183 -3.90 9.48 -0.22
CA GLY A 183 -3.91 8.02 -0.37
C GLY A 183 -4.39 7.59 -1.77
N ALA A 184 -5.37 8.27 -2.35
CA ALA A 184 -5.82 8.00 -3.72
C ALA A 184 -4.76 8.34 -4.79
N ILE A 185 -4.11 9.49 -4.69
CA ILE A 185 -3.13 9.98 -5.68
C ILE A 185 -1.82 9.17 -5.58
N SER A 186 -1.30 9.02 -4.37
CA SER A 186 -0.08 8.27 -4.10
C SER A 186 -0.26 6.78 -4.38
N ALA A 187 -1.42 6.18 -4.09
CA ALA A 187 -1.69 4.79 -4.46
C ALA A 187 -1.53 4.55 -5.97
N SER A 188 -2.09 5.41 -6.83
CA SER A 188 -1.97 5.27 -8.28
C SER A 188 -0.51 5.27 -8.75
N LYS A 189 0.32 6.19 -8.20
CA LYS A 189 1.78 6.25 -8.45
C LYS A 189 2.49 4.95 -8.07
N TYR A 190 2.26 4.48 -6.85
CA TYR A 190 2.94 3.31 -6.31
C TYR A 190 2.40 1.99 -6.89
N CYS A 191 1.15 1.93 -7.33
CA CYS A 191 0.61 0.82 -8.11
C CYS A 191 1.28 0.73 -9.50
N PHE A 192 1.45 1.87 -10.18
CA PHE A 192 2.16 1.91 -11.46
C PHE A 192 3.63 1.51 -11.30
N MET A 193 4.30 1.97 -10.24
CA MET A 193 5.65 1.54 -9.87
C MET A 193 5.73 0.02 -9.61
N GLY A 194 4.74 -0.55 -8.92
CA GLY A 194 4.60 -1.99 -8.65
C GLY A 194 4.13 -2.82 -9.85
N GLY A 195 3.91 -2.21 -11.02
CA GLY A 195 3.66 -2.94 -12.27
C GLY A 195 2.24 -2.88 -12.84
N PHE A 196 1.35 -2.03 -12.33
CA PHE A 196 0.03 -1.76 -12.96
C PHE A 196 0.18 -0.87 -14.19
N ASP A 197 -0.51 -1.14 -15.28
CA ASP A 197 -0.22 -0.52 -16.58
C ASP A 197 -0.93 0.82 -16.80
N ALA A 198 -2.02 1.05 -16.06
CA ALA A 198 -2.83 2.26 -16.14
C ALA A 198 -3.65 2.49 -14.86
N THR A 199 -4.18 3.70 -14.72
CA THR A 199 -5.10 4.08 -13.63
C THR A 199 -6.37 4.75 -14.18
N SER A 200 -7.44 4.71 -13.38
CA SER A 200 -8.64 5.57 -13.56
C SER A 200 -8.49 6.96 -12.94
N ASN A 201 -7.44 7.19 -12.14
CA ASN A 201 -7.19 8.43 -11.43
C ASN A 201 -6.64 9.51 -12.36
N VAL A 202 -7.53 10.36 -12.88
CA VAL A 202 -7.20 11.48 -13.78
C VAL A 202 -6.11 12.39 -13.21
N LEU A 203 -6.13 12.67 -11.90
CA LEU A 203 -5.13 13.54 -11.27
C LEU A 203 -3.75 12.89 -11.21
N ALA A 204 -3.67 11.59 -10.92
CA ALA A 204 -2.41 10.86 -10.98
C ALA A 204 -1.86 10.74 -12.42
N GLY A 205 -2.73 10.58 -13.42
CA GLY A 205 -2.31 10.63 -14.83
C GLY A 205 -1.76 12.01 -15.23
N ASN A 206 -2.37 13.09 -14.74
CA ASN A 206 -1.90 14.46 -14.97
C ASN A 206 -0.57 14.78 -14.26
N LEU A 207 -0.41 14.34 -13.01
CA LEU A 207 0.78 14.65 -12.20
C LEU A 207 2.01 13.78 -12.55
N PHE A 208 1.79 12.51 -12.93
CA PHE A 208 2.85 11.52 -13.06
C PHE A 208 2.95 10.88 -14.46
N GLY A 209 2.17 11.35 -15.45
CA GLY A 209 2.17 10.81 -16.81
C GLY A 209 1.60 9.38 -16.94
N ILE A 210 0.99 8.83 -15.87
CA ILE A 210 0.49 7.45 -15.84
C ILE A 210 -0.64 7.30 -16.87
N PRO A 211 -0.62 6.26 -17.72
CA PRO A 211 -1.67 6.04 -18.71
C PRO A 211 -3.06 5.96 -18.07
N LEU A 212 -4.01 6.73 -18.62
CA LEU A 212 -5.39 6.70 -18.17
C LEU A 212 -6.21 5.62 -18.89
N ARG A 213 -7.01 4.86 -18.12
CA ARG A 213 -7.97 3.88 -18.63
C ARG A 213 -9.26 3.94 -17.82
N GLY A 214 -10.38 3.74 -18.50
CA GLY A 214 -11.71 3.77 -17.92
C GLY A 214 -12.77 3.38 -18.95
N THR A 215 -14.00 3.22 -18.47
CA THR A 215 -15.20 2.85 -19.24
C THR A 215 -16.36 3.69 -18.71
N HIS A 216 -17.60 3.44 -19.18
CA HIS A 216 -18.78 3.90 -18.46
C HIS A 216 -19.07 3.03 -17.20
N SER A 217 -20.06 3.45 -16.41
CA SER A 217 -20.51 2.81 -15.16
C SER A 217 -21.93 2.27 -15.28
N HIS A 218 -22.39 1.46 -14.32
CA HIS A 218 -23.79 1.01 -14.26
C HIS A 218 -24.77 2.18 -14.20
N ALA A 219 -24.43 3.25 -13.47
CA ALA A 219 -25.26 4.45 -13.37
C ALA A 219 -25.52 5.12 -14.73
N TYR A 220 -24.57 5.05 -15.67
CA TYR A 220 -24.75 5.51 -17.05
C TYR A 220 -25.61 4.54 -17.87
N VAL A 221 -25.55 3.23 -17.61
CA VAL A 221 -26.44 2.26 -18.29
C VAL A 221 -27.88 2.42 -17.81
N SER A 222 -28.08 2.54 -16.49
CA SER A 222 -29.39 2.68 -15.86
C SER A 222 -30.03 4.08 -15.99
N SER A 223 -29.34 5.06 -16.58
CA SER A 223 -29.91 6.41 -16.81
C SER A 223 -30.76 6.51 -18.07
N TYR A 224 -30.75 5.49 -18.93
CA TYR A 224 -31.58 5.41 -20.13
C TYR A 224 -32.85 4.61 -19.86
N MET A 225 -33.91 4.96 -20.58
CA MET A 225 -35.21 4.30 -20.63
C MET A 225 -35.49 3.75 -22.03
N SER A 226 -35.07 4.44 -23.10
CA SER A 226 -35.27 3.97 -24.48
C SER A 226 -34.29 4.58 -25.49
N LEU A 227 -34.30 4.02 -26.70
CA LEU A 227 -33.54 4.51 -27.86
C LEU A 227 -34.05 5.85 -28.42
N ASP A 228 -35.15 6.39 -27.91
CA ASP A 228 -35.72 7.68 -28.35
C ASP A 228 -35.18 8.87 -27.55
N GLU A 229 -34.50 8.62 -26.43
CA GLU A 229 -33.79 9.64 -25.65
C GLU A 229 -32.46 10.07 -26.30
N ILE A 230 -32.00 9.38 -27.35
CA ILE A 230 -30.80 9.73 -28.11
C ILE A 230 -31.16 10.83 -29.12
N PRO A 231 -30.70 12.09 -28.95
CA PRO A 231 -31.20 13.21 -29.76
C PRO A 231 -30.57 13.26 -31.15
N ASP A 232 -29.24 13.12 -31.25
CA ASP A 232 -28.53 12.93 -32.51
C ASP A 232 -28.17 11.46 -32.65
N LYS A 233 -28.74 10.82 -33.67
CA LYS A 233 -28.51 9.41 -33.99
C LYS A 233 -27.50 9.26 -35.15
N SER A 234 -26.89 10.33 -35.62
CA SER A 234 -25.97 10.31 -36.75
C SER A 234 -24.53 9.98 -36.35
N LEU A 235 -23.84 9.18 -37.17
CA LEU A 235 -22.43 8.84 -36.98
C LEU A 235 -21.67 8.90 -38.30
N LYS A 236 -20.60 9.71 -38.35
CA LYS A 236 -19.67 9.73 -39.48
C LYS A 236 -18.84 8.44 -39.48
N SER A 237 -18.47 7.92 -40.65
CA SER A 237 -17.49 6.84 -40.75
C SER A 237 -16.10 7.30 -40.30
N LYS A 238 -15.23 6.36 -39.94
CA LYS A 238 -13.87 6.65 -39.44
C LYS A 238 -12.98 7.42 -40.43
N ASP A 239 -13.19 7.20 -41.73
CA ASP A 239 -12.52 7.91 -42.83
C ASP A 239 -13.19 9.24 -43.20
N GLY A 240 -14.33 9.57 -42.58
CA GLY A 240 -15.13 10.75 -42.88
C GLY A 240 -15.90 10.72 -44.21
N SER A 241 -15.82 9.64 -45.00
CA SER A 241 -16.38 9.58 -46.35
C SER A 241 -17.90 9.51 -46.40
N ARG A 242 -18.55 8.95 -45.35
CA ARG A 242 -20.00 8.78 -45.28
C ARG A 242 -20.54 9.13 -43.89
N VAL A 243 -21.82 9.49 -43.84
CA VAL A 243 -22.55 9.74 -42.58
C VAL A 243 -23.72 8.77 -42.50
N CYS A 244 -23.68 7.86 -41.53
CA CYS A 244 -24.85 7.10 -41.14
C CYS A 244 -25.84 8.06 -40.49
N LYS A 245 -26.98 8.34 -41.12
CA LYS A 245 -27.97 9.28 -40.57
C LYS A 245 -28.67 8.76 -39.31
N ASN A 246 -28.70 7.44 -39.12
CA ASN A 246 -29.34 6.79 -37.98
C ASN A 246 -28.60 5.51 -37.60
N PHE A 247 -27.54 5.66 -36.82
CA PHE A 247 -26.74 4.58 -36.24
C PHE A 247 -27.59 3.65 -35.35
N VAL A 248 -28.59 4.19 -34.65
CA VAL A 248 -29.52 3.40 -33.82
C VAL A 248 -30.31 2.38 -34.65
N SER A 249 -30.73 2.72 -35.87
CA SER A 249 -31.34 1.74 -36.78
C SER A 249 -30.36 0.64 -37.18
N LEU A 250 -29.13 1.00 -37.54
CA LEU A 250 -28.08 0.03 -37.89
C LEU A 250 -27.76 -0.93 -36.73
N VAL A 251 -27.76 -0.42 -35.49
CA VAL A 251 -27.62 -1.24 -34.27
C VAL A 251 -28.79 -2.22 -34.12
N LYS A 252 -30.04 -1.78 -34.33
CA LYS A 252 -31.22 -2.68 -34.30
C LYS A 252 -31.16 -3.76 -35.37
N GLU A 253 -30.76 -3.40 -36.59
CA GLU A 253 -30.57 -4.36 -37.70
C GLU A 253 -29.52 -5.42 -37.36
N TRP A 254 -28.40 -5.02 -36.75
CA TRP A 254 -27.38 -5.96 -36.30
C TRP A 254 -27.84 -6.84 -35.13
N LEU A 255 -28.60 -6.30 -34.17
CA LEU A 255 -29.17 -7.11 -33.10
C LEU A 255 -30.13 -8.19 -33.67
N GLN A 256 -30.99 -7.82 -34.61
CA GLN A 256 -31.88 -8.77 -35.29
C GLN A 256 -31.10 -9.85 -36.06
N LYS A 257 -30.03 -9.48 -36.77
CA LYS A 257 -29.13 -10.45 -37.44
C LYS A 257 -28.48 -11.43 -36.46
N ILE A 258 -28.04 -10.96 -35.28
CA ILE A 258 -27.46 -11.80 -34.23
C ILE A 258 -28.51 -12.74 -33.61
N GLN A 259 -29.73 -12.26 -33.37
CA GLN A 259 -30.83 -13.05 -32.81
C GLN A 259 -31.35 -14.14 -33.78
N LEU A 260 -31.25 -13.89 -35.09
CA LEU A 260 -31.63 -14.82 -36.17
C LEU A 260 -30.47 -15.70 -36.66
N ALA A 261 -29.27 -15.57 -36.11
CA ALA A 261 -28.09 -16.34 -36.50
C ALA A 261 -28.25 -17.81 -36.11
N ASP A 262 -28.18 -18.73 -37.07
CA ASP A 262 -28.32 -20.18 -36.84
C ASP A 262 -27.29 -20.69 -35.82
N SER A 263 -26.09 -20.09 -35.80
CA SER A 263 -25.00 -20.47 -34.89
C SER A 263 -25.25 -20.11 -33.41
N LEU A 264 -26.21 -19.22 -33.16
CA LEU A 264 -26.57 -18.66 -31.85
C LEU A 264 -28.08 -18.78 -31.57
N CYS A 265 -28.80 -19.54 -32.39
CA CYS A 265 -30.25 -19.67 -32.35
C CYS A 265 -30.71 -20.22 -30.99
N GLY A 266 -31.63 -19.50 -30.34
CA GLY A 266 -32.13 -19.82 -29.00
C GLY A 266 -31.23 -19.37 -27.84
N VAL A 267 -30.01 -18.88 -28.09
CA VAL A 267 -29.13 -18.32 -27.05
C VAL A 267 -29.52 -16.88 -26.70
N PHE A 268 -29.84 -16.08 -27.72
CA PHE A 268 -30.22 -14.67 -27.57
C PHE A 268 -31.69 -14.45 -27.90
N GLY A 269 -32.51 -14.26 -26.85
CA GLY A 269 -33.90 -13.85 -26.96
C GLY A 269 -34.05 -12.32 -26.99
N GLU A 270 -35.10 -11.81 -26.34
CA GLU A 270 -35.29 -10.38 -26.12
C GLU A 270 -34.22 -9.81 -25.16
N THR A 271 -33.57 -8.72 -25.58
CA THR A 271 -32.54 -8.01 -24.81
C THR A 271 -33.09 -6.72 -24.21
N ASN A 272 -32.46 -6.20 -23.15
CA ASN A 272 -32.86 -4.94 -22.55
C ASN A 272 -32.60 -3.77 -23.52
N GLN A 273 -33.67 -3.04 -23.87
CA GLN A 273 -33.63 -1.92 -24.81
C GLN A 273 -33.02 -0.63 -24.23
N SER A 274 -33.05 -0.40 -22.92
CA SER A 274 -32.38 0.75 -22.30
C SER A 274 -30.87 0.54 -22.22
N GLU A 275 -30.42 -0.70 -21.97
CA GLU A 275 -29.00 -1.06 -22.05
C GLU A 275 -28.46 -0.88 -23.48
N LEU A 276 -29.21 -1.32 -24.49
CA LEU A 276 -28.89 -1.07 -25.89
C LEU A 276 -28.83 0.44 -26.21
N ALA A 277 -29.71 1.24 -25.62
CA ALA A 277 -29.68 2.70 -25.77
C ALA A 277 -28.44 3.34 -25.15
N ALA A 278 -28.07 2.95 -23.93
CA ALA A 278 -26.84 3.40 -23.29
C ALA A 278 -25.60 3.03 -24.13
N PHE A 279 -25.53 1.81 -24.64
CA PHE A 279 -24.40 1.35 -25.46
C PHE A 279 -24.33 2.09 -26.80
N ALA A 280 -25.45 2.27 -27.50
CA ALA A 280 -25.51 3.02 -28.75
C ALA A 280 -25.15 4.50 -28.53
N SER A 281 -25.62 5.12 -27.44
CA SER A 281 -25.29 6.50 -27.07
C SER A 281 -23.80 6.67 -26.73
N TYR A 282 -23.20 5.71 -26.01
CA TYR A 282 -21.76 5.74 -25.70
C TYR A 282 -20.91 5.54 -26.96
N ALA A 283 -21.33 4.66 -27.87
CA ALA A 283 -20.67 4.44 -29.15
C ALA A 283 -20.76 5.66 -30.09
N LEU A 284 -21.85 6.42 -30.05
CA LEU A 284 -21.98 7.69 -30.78
C LEU A 284 -20.97 8.74 -30.29
N ALA A 285 -20.73 8.81 -28.97
CA ALA A 285 -19.77 9.73 -28.37
C ALA A 285 -18.30 9.26 -28.49
N PHE A 286 -18.05 7.95 -28.39
CA PHE A 286 -16.70 7.37 -28.31
C PHE A 286 -16.48 6.20 -29.31
N PRO A 287 -16.72 6.40 -30.62
CA PRO A 287 -16.77 5.30 -31.60
C PRO A 287 -15.42 4.57 -31.78
N THR A 288 -14.30 5.21 -31.48
CA THR A 288 -12.95 4.60 -31.54
C THR A 288 -12.57 3.78 -30.30
N ASN A 289 -13.18 4.07 -29.15
CA ASN A 289 -12.78 3.53 -27.83
C ASN A 289 -13.98 2.85 -27.12
N PHE A 290 -14.97 2.37 -27.88
CA PHE A 290 -16.18 1.78 -27.33
C PHE A 290 -15.88 0.49 -26.54
N LEU A 291 -16.08 0.53 -25.22
CA LEU A 291 -15.96 -0.61 -24.31
C LEU A 291 -17.19 -0.63 -23.40
N ALA A 292 -17.98 -1.71 -23.48
CA ALA A 292 -19.26 -1.81 -22.79
C ALA A 292 -19.18 -2.54 -21.44
N LEU A 293 -19.90 -2.03 -20.43
CA LEU A 293 -20.17 -2.73 -19.18
C LEU A 293 -21.43 -3.60 -19.33
N VAL A 294 -21.26 -4.92 -19.43
CA VAL A 294 -22.29 -5.84 -19.95
C VAL A 294 -23.11 -6.57 -18.88
N ASP A 295 -22.89 -6.30 -17.60
CA ASP A 295 -23.51 -7.02 -16.48
C ASP A 295 -24.48 -6.16 -15.67
N THR A 296 -25.13 -5.17 -16.30
CA THR A 296 -26.11 -4.31 -15.61
C THR A 296 -27.45 -5.02 -15.41
N TYR A 297 -27.86 -5.90 -16.33
CA TYR A 297 -29.12 -6.66 -16.24
C TYR A 297 -28.90 -8.18 -16.34
N ASP A 298 -28.33 -8.65 -17.46
CA ASP A 298 -27.94 -10.05 -17.67
C ASP A 298 -26.82 -10.10 -18.71
N VAL A 299 -25.67 -10.69 -18.36
CA VAL A 299 -24.49 -10.75 -19.24
C VAL A 299 -24.80 -11.46 -20.54
N MET A 300 -25.30 -12.69 -20.46
CA MET A 300 -25.42 -13.54 -21.65
C MET A 300 -26.69 -13.22 -22.44
N ARG A 301 -27.79 -12.89 -21.76
CA ARG A 301 -29.09 -12.66 -22.41
C ARG A 301 -29.29 -11.23 -22.89
N SER A 302 -28.54 -10.26 -22.38
CA SER A 302 -28.71 -8.84 -22.72
C SER A 302 -27.40 -8.14 -23.10
N GLY A 303 -26.43 -8.09 -22.18
CA GLY A 303 -25.25 -7.22 -22.36
C GLY A 303 -24.32 -7.67 -23.49
N ILE A 304 -24.01 -8.96 -23.60
CA ILE A 304 -23.20 -9.51 -24.70
C ILE A 304 -23.88 -9.31 -26.07
N PRO A 305 -25.14 -9.70 -26.32
CA PRO A 305 -25.78 -9.45 -27.62
C PRO A 305 -25.94 -7.96 -27.93
N ASN A 306 -26.28 -7.12 -26.94
CA ASN A 306 -26.34 -5.65 -27.10
C ASN A 306 -24.98 -5.05 -27.47
N PHE A 307 -23.89 -5.47 -26.80
CA PHE A 307 -22.53 -5.06 -27.13
C PHE A 307 -22.15 -5.49 -28.56
N CYS A 308 -22.43 -6.74 -28.92
CA CYS A 308 -22.09 -7.27 -30.25
C CYS A 308 -22.81 -6.50 -31.36
N ALA A 309 -24.10 -6.20 -31.19
CA ALA A 309 -24.87 -5.41 -32.14
C ALA A 309 -24.26 -4.01 -32.38
N VAL A 310 -23.86 -3.32 -31.31
CA VAL A 310 -23.20 -2.00 -31.39
C VAL A 310 -21.79 -2.11 -31.99
N ALA A 311 -21.03 -3.14 -31.62
CA ALA A 311 -19.68 -3.37 -32.13
C ALA A 311 -19.64 -3.69 -33.63
N LEU A 312 -20.63 -4.45 -34.15
CA LEU A 312 -20.77 -4.73 -35.59
C LEU A 312 -21.25 -3.49 -36.36
N ALA A 313 -22.20 -2.72 -35.81
CA ALA A 313 -22.61 -1.44 -36.40
C ALA A 313 -21.45 -0.42 -36.48
N LEU A 314 -20.55 -0.40 -35.48
CA LEU A 314 -19.30 0.37 -35.52
C LEU A 314 -18.33 -0.16 -36.57
N HIS A 315 -18.18 -1.48 -36.69
CA HIS A 315 -17.32 -2.14 -37.67
C HIS A 315 -17.70 -1.76 -39.11
N ASP A 316 -19.00 -1.79 -39.44
CA ASP A 316 -19.49 -1.35 -40.76
C ASP A 316 -19.02 0.07 -41.12
N LEU A 317 -18.93 0.96 -40.13
CA LEU A 317 -18.49 2.36 -40.25
C LEU A 317 -16.96 2.53 -40.18
N GLY A 318 -16.20 1.44 -40.18
CA GLY A 318 -14.74 1.40 -40.16
C GLY A 318 -14.13 1.60 -38.77
N TYR A 319 -14.94 1.69 -37.72
CA TYR A 319 -14.46 1.74 -36.34
C TYR A 319 -14.14 0.34 -35.81
N LYS A 320 -13.47 0.29 -34.66
CA LYS A 320 -13.18 -0.96 -33.96
C LYS A 320 -13.55 -0.77 -32.50
N ALA A 321 -14.54 -1.52 -32.02
CA ALA A 321 -14.82 -1.61 -30.60
C ALA A 321 -13.59 -2.14 -29.83
N SER A 322 -13.44 -1.75 -28.57
CA SER A 322 -12.35 -2.20 -27.71
C SER A 322 -12.67 -3.53 -27.04
N GLY A 323 -13.89 -3.71 -26.52
CA GLY A 323 -14.29 -4.93 -25.83
C GLY A 323 -15.37 -4.74 -24.76
N ILE A 324 -15.35 -5.60 -23.74
CA ILE A 324 -16.34 -5.63 -22.65
C ILE A 324 -15.70 -5.51 -21.27
N ARG A 325 -16.51 -5.14 -20.26
CA ARG A 325 -16.21 -5.25 -18.84
C ARG A 325 -17.26 -6.11 -18.14
N LEU A 326 -16.78 -7.07 -17.34
CA LEU A 326 -17.54 -7.88 -16.38
C LEU A 326 -17.20 -7.39 -14.96
N ASP A 327 -18.19 -7.10 -14.14
CA ASP A 327 -18.05 -6.58 -12.76
C ASP A 327 -18.84 -7.43 -11.74
N SER A 328 -19.30 -8.63 -12.14
CA SER A 328 -20.09 -9.54 -11.31
C SER A 328 -20.21 -10.94 -11.92
N GLY A 329 -20.76 -11.89 -11.15
CA GLY A 329 -20.97 -13.28 -11.55
C GLY A 329 -19.70 -14.14 -11.51
N ASP A 330 -19.78 -15.34 -12.11
CA ASP A 330 -18.60 -16.20 -12.30
C ASP A 330 -17.76 -15.66 -13.45
N LEU A 331 -16.74 -14.87 -13.10
CA LEU A 331 -15.88 -14.18 -14.07
C LEU A 331 -15.12 -15.17 -14.99
N ALA A 332 -14.78 -16.38 -14.53
CA ALA A 332 -14.12 -17.36 -15.38
C ALA A 332 -15.10 -17.89 -16.43
N TYR A 333 -16.25 -18.42 -16.00
CA TYR A 333 -17.29 -18.93 -16.88
C TYR A 333 -17.76 -17.87 -17.87
N LEU A 334 -18.11 -16.66 -17.40
CA LEU A 334 -18.60 -15.58 -18.23
C LEU A 334 -17.56 -15.08 -19.24
N SER A 335 -16.26 -15.07 -18.88
CA SER A 335 -15.20 -14.73 -19.85
C SER A 335 -15.08 -15.77 -20.97
N ILE A 336 -15.24 -17.06 -20.64
CA ILE A 336 -15.16 -18.17 -21.59
C ILE A 336 -16.37 -18.15 -22.53
N GLU A 337 -17.59 -17.97 -22.02
CA GLU A 337 -18.79 -17.88 -22.86
C GLU A 337 -18.80 -16.62 -23.74
N ALA A 338 -18.42 -15.45 -23.20
CA ALA A 338 -18.26 -14.24 -24.00
C ALA A 338 -17.25 -14.43 -25.15
N ARG A 339 -16.10 -15.06 -24.86
CA ARG A 339 -15.09 -15.37 -25.88
C ARG A 339 -15.61 -16.34 -26.94
N LYS A 340 -16.38 -17.37 -26.57
CA LYS A 340 -17.02 -18.29 -27.53
C LYS A 340 -17.92 -17.52 -28.49
N VAL A 341 -18.82 -16.68 -27.96
CA VAL A 341 -19.71 -15.82 -28.77
C VAL A 341 -18.90 -14.96 -29.75
N PHE A 342 -17.85 -14.28 -29.28
CA PHE A 342 -17.00 -13.46 -30.14
C PHE A 342 -16.31 -14.27 -31.26
N ARG A 343 -15.81 -15.48 -30.96
CA ARG A 343 -15.19 -16.38 -31.95
C ARG A 343 -16.21 -16.96 -32.95
N THR A 344 -17.46 -17.13 -32.54
CA THR A 344 -18.56 -17.55 -33.43
C THR A 344 -18.94 -16.43 -34.40
N LEU A 345 -19.20 -15.23 -33.87
CA LEU A 345 -19.56 -14.05 -34.68
C LEU A 345 -18.44 -13.64 -35.67
N GLU A 346 -17.16 -13.77 -35.27
CA GLU A 346 -16.01 -13.55 -36.16
C GLU A 346 -16.09 -14.42 -37.43
N LYS A 347 -16.49 -15.69 -37.29
CA LYS A 347 -16.57 -16.65 -38.40
C LYS A 347 -17.81 -16.46 -39.25
N GLU A 348 -18.97 -16.27 -38.60
CA GLU A 348 -20.27 -16.19 -39.28
C GLU A 348 -20.42 -14.90 -40.09
N PHE A 349 -20.01 -13.76 -39.51
CA PHE A 349 -20.10 -12.46 -40.17
C PHE A 349 -18.78 -12.00 -40.83
N ASN A 350 -17.75 -12.85 -40.81
CA ASN A 350 -16.43 -12.61 -41.40
C ASN A 350 -15.80 -11.26 -40.96
N VAL A 351 -15.85 -10.97 -39.66
CA VAL A 351 -15.37 -9.72 -39.05
C VAL A 351 -14.03 -9.95 -38.33
N PRO A 352 -12.87 -9.73 -38.98
CA PRO A 352 -11.58 -10.20 -38.47
C PRO A 352 -11.16 -9.51 -37.17
N ALA A 353 -10.59 -10.31 -36.26
CA ALA A 353 -10.14 -9.93 -34.91
C ALA A 353 -11.26 -9.58 -33.91
N PHE A 354 -12.53 -9.81 -34.25
CA PHE A 354 -13.66 -9.72 -33.32
C PHE A 354 -13.58 -10.80 -32.23
N GLY A 355 -13.09 -12.00 -32.54
CA GLY A 355 -12.82 -13.07 -31.57
C GLY A 355 -11.75 -12.70 -30.52
N LYS A 356 -10.99 -11.62 -30.77
CA LYS A 356 -9.91 -11.09 -29.91
C LYS A 356 -10.28 -9.74 -29.27
N MET A 357 -11.57 -9.39 -29.18
CA MET A 357 -12.04 -8.24 -28.38
C MET A 357 -11.61 -8.38 -26.92
N ILE A 358 -11.27 -7.25 -26.27
CA ILE A 358 -10.73 -7.26 -24.91
C ILE A 358 -11.81 -7.66 -23.91
N ILE A 359 -11.54 -8.64 -23.05
CA ILE A 359 -12.37 -8.93 -21.89
C ILE A 359 -11.69 -8.33 -20.65
N THR A 360 -12.32 -7.32 -20.06
CA THR A 360 -11.93 -6.74 -18.77
C THR A 360 -12.75 -7.39 -17.67
N ALA A 361 -12.11 -7.84 -16.58
CA ALA A 361 -12.83 -8.21 -15.36
C ALA A 361 -12.49 -7.23 -14.23
N SER A 362 -13.48 -6.85 -13.43
CA SER A 362 -13.34 -6.13 -12.18
C SER A 362 -14.24 -6.77 -11.09
N ASN A 363 -14.42 -6.08 -9.96
CA ASN A 363 -15.10 -6.52 -8.72
C ASN A 363 -14.28 -7.42 -7.80
N ASP A 364 -13.93 -6.86 -6.62
CA ASP A 364 -13.27 -7.49 -5.47
C ASP A 364 -12.11 -8.47 -5.78
N LEU A 365 -11.43 -8.21 -6.90
CA LEU A 365 -10.24 -8.91 -7.33
C LEU A 365 -9.09 -8.71 -6.35
N ASN A 366 -8.37 -9.79 -6.07
CA ASN A 366 -7.18 -9.85 -5.24
C ASN A 366 -6.27 -11.01 -5.72
N GLU A 367 -5.13 -11.20 -5.07
CA GLU A 367 -4.18 -12.27 -5.40
C GLU A 367 -4.82 -13.68 -5.42
N GLU A 368 -5.75 -13.97 -4.52
CA GLU A 368 -6.35 -15.31 -4.40
C GLU A 368 -7.40 -15.55 -5.50
N THR A 369 -8.21 -14.53 -5.80
CA THR A 369 -9.23 -14.65 -6.86
C THR A 369 -8.59 -14.70 -8.24
N ILE A 370 -7.50 -13.97 -8.50
CA ILE A 370 -6.76 -14.07 -9.77
C ILE A 370 -6.07 -15.44 -9.91
N ASP A 371 -5.49 -15.98 -8.84
CA ASP A 371 -4.93 -17.35 -8.83
C ASP A 371 -6.00 -18.42 -9.09
N ALA A 372 -7.21 -18.26 -8.54
CA ALA A 372 -8.35 -19.12 -8.84
C ALA A 372 -8.80 -19.04 -10.31
N LEU A 373 -8.94 -17.82 -10.87
CA LEU A 373 -9.28 -17.61 -12.29
C LEU A 373 -8.24 -18.26 -13.21
N ASN A 374 -6.94 -18.08 -12.92
CA ASN A 374 -5.85 -18.71 -13.66
C ASN A 374 -5.97 -20.24 -13.70
N LYS A 375 -6.27 -20.87 -12.55
CA LYS A 375 -6.47 -22.33 -12.45
C LYS A 375 -7.71 -22.83 -13.19
N GLN A 376 -8.72 -21.98 -13.38
CA GLN A 376 -9.95 -22.30 -14.11
C GLN A 376 -9.82 -22.13 -15.63
N GLY A 377 -8.73 -21.52 -16.14
CA GLY A 377 -8.53 -21.32 -17.58
C GLY A 377 -9.35 -20.19 -18.19
N HIS A 378 -9.55 -19.10 -17.43
CA HIS A 378 -10.29 -17.91 -17.87
C HIS A 378 -9.75 -17.23 -19.16
N GLU A 379 -10.63 -16.50 -19.84
CA GLU A 379 -10.35 -15.78 -21.10
C GLU A 379 -10.26 -14.25 -20.92
N VAL A 380 -10.09 -13.76 -19.67
CA VAL A 380 -9.95 -12.33 -19.35
C VAL A 380 -8.58 -11.81 -19.80
N ASP A 381 -8.54 -10.68 -20.50
CA ASP A 381 -7.31 -10.03 -20.98
C ASP A 381 -6.76 -8.98 -20.01
N SER A 382 -7.64 -8.33 -19.24
CA SER A 382 -7.26 -7.27 -18.31
C SER A 382 -8.07 -7.26 -17.00
N PHE A 383 -7.42 -6.87 -15.90
CA PHE A 383 -8.03 -6.83 -14.56
C PHE A 383 -8.09 -5.40 -14.02
N GLY A 384 -9.29 -4.94 -13.68
CA GLY A 384 -9.56 -3.69 -12.97
C GLY A 384 -9.66 -3.94 -11.47
N ILE A 385 -8.66 -3.50 -10.71
CA ILE A 385 -8.51 -3.84 -9.29
C ILE A 385 -8.63 -2.59 -8.43
N GLY A 386 -9.52 -2.66 -7.43
CA GLY A 386 -9.89 -1.53 -6.58
C GLY A 386 -9.45 -1.68 -5.12
N THR A 387 -10.41 -2.01 -4.26
CA THR A 387 -10.28 -1.98 -2.79
C THR A 387 -9.02 -2.70 -2.28
N TYR A 388 -8.84 -3.97 -2.64
CA TYR A 388 -7.75 -4.82 -2.15
C TYR A 388 -6.35 -4.30 -2.50
N LEU A 389 -6.24 -3.55 -3.60
CA LEU A 389 -4.99 -2.95 -4.06
C LEU A 389 -4.64 -1.69 -3.27
N VAL A 390 -5.47 -0.65 -3.34
CA VAL A 390 -5.11 0.69 -2.81
C VAL A 390 -5.21 0.80 -1.29
N THR A 391 -5.97 -0.09 -0.63
CA THR A 391 -6.06 -0.17 0.84
C THR A 391 -5.09 -1.18 1.45
N CYS A 392 -4.45 -2.02 0.62
CA CYS A 392 -3.64 -3.16 1.05
C CYS A 392 -4.38 -4.03 2.07
N TYR A 393 -5.61 -4.42 1.74
CA TYR A 393 -6.63 -4.91 2.69
C TYR A 393 -6.17 -6.07 3.59
N SER A 394 -5.32 -6.97 3.10
CA SER A 394 -4.73 -8.08 3.86
C SER A 394 -3.75 -7.64 4.95
N GLN A 395 -3.07 -6.51 4.76
CA GLN A 395 -2.11 -5.93 5.70
C GLN A 395 -1.99 -4.42 5.42
N ALA A 396 -2.80 -3.60 6.10
CA ALA A 396 -2.86 -2.15 5.87
C ALA A 396 -1.64 -1.33 6.38
N ALA A 397 -0.59 -1.99 6.89
CA ALA A 397 0.64 -1.34 7.35
C ALA A 397 1.86 -2.28 7.23
N LEU A 398 2.97 -1.79 6.66
CA LEU A 398 4.19 -2.58 6.47
C LEU A 398 4.98 -2.78 7.78
N GLY A 399 5.06 -1.74 8.62
CA GLY A 399 5.65 -1.80 9.96
C GLY A 399 7.07 -1.22 10.07
N CYS A 400 7.49 -0.32 9.17
CA CYS A 400 8.81 0.33 9.22
C CYS A 400 9.04 1.11 10.51
N VAL A 401 10.11 0.81 11.26
CA VAL A 401 10.47 1.51 12.52
C VAL A 401 11.80 2.29 12.45
N PHE A 402 11.77 3.62 12.58
CA PHE A 402 12.99 4.46 12.64
C PHE A 402 13.72 4.27 13.99
N LYS A 403 15.05 4.07 14.01
CA LYS A 403 15.79 3.81 15.28
C LYS A 403 17.19 4.42 15.29
N LEU A 404 17.56 5.07 16.41
CA LEU A 404 18.92 5.54 16.69
C LEU A 404 19.90 4.37 16.81
N VAL A 405 21.00 4.43 16.05
CA VAL A 405 22.06 3.41 16.05
C VAL A 405 23.44 3.96 16.42
N GLU A 406 23.63 5.28 16.38
CA GLU A 406 24.88 5.96 16.72
C GLU A 406 24.61 7.42 17.10
N ILE A 407 25.35 7.95 18.07
CA ILE A 407 25.35 9.38 18.44
C ILE A 407 26.76 9.82 18.85
N ASN A 408 27.27 10.93 18.32
CA ASN A 408 28.64 11.42 18.54
C ASN A 408 29.71 10.33 18.35
N SER A 409 29.60 9.57 17.25
CA SER A 409 30.43 8.40 16.93
C SER A 409 30.44 7.29 17.99
N ARG A 410 29.50 7.30 18.94
CA ARG A 410 29.27 6.24 19.94
C ARG A 410 28.07 5.40 19.51
N PRO A 411 28.26 4.11 19.18
CA PRO A 411 27.17 3.22 18.82
C PRO A 411 26.11 3.09 19.92
N ARG A 412 24.86 2.89 19.53
CA ARG A 412 23.70 2.71 20.41
C ARG A 412 22.94 1.45 20.04
N ILE A 413 22.56 0.69 21.06
CA ILE A 413 21.71 -0.49 20.97
C ILE A 413 20.45 -0.25 21.79
N LYS A 414 19.30 -0.70 21.28
CA LYS A 414 18.05 -0.78 22.03
C LYS A 414 17.79 -2.25 22.32
N LEU A 415 17.88 -2.64 23.59
CA LEU A 415 17.49 -3.98 24.05
C LEU A 415 15.95 -4.10 24.15
N SER A 416 15.47 -5.34 24.20
CA SER A 416 14.05 -5.71 24.20
C SER A 416 13.91 -7.14 24.71
N GLU A 417 12.87 -7.43 25.50
CA GLU A 417 12.49 -8.79 25.92
C GLU A 417 12.28 -9.71 24.70
N ASP A 418 11.68 -9.15 23.64
CA ASP A 418 11.65 -9.77 22.31
C ASP A 418 12.98 -9.51 21.58
N VAL A 419 13.81 -10.54 21.48
CA VAL A 419 15.10 -10.55 20.76
C VAL A 419 14.97 -10.10 19.30
N ALA A 420 13.83 -10.34 18.64
CA ALA A 420 13.64 -9.91 17.26
C ALA A 420 13.55 -8.37 17.10
N LYS A 421 13.26 -7.65 18.19
CA LYS A 421 13.13 -6.18 18.27
C LYS A 421 14.39 -5.48 18.79
N VAL A 422 15.47 -6.23 19.07
CA VAL A 422 16.77 -5.64 19.43
C VAL A 422 17.36 -4.94 18.20
N SER A 423 17.82 -3.70 18.36
CA SER A 423 18.38 -2.95 17.24
C SER A 423 19.82 -3.39 16.93
N ILE A 424 20.19 -3.36 15.64
CA ILE A 424 21.59 -3.55 15.24
C ILE A 424 22.30 -2.18 15.35
N PRO A 425 23.35 -2.05 16.18
CA PRO A 425 23.99 -0.77 16.50
C PRO A 425 24.86 -0.24 15.34
N CYS A 426 25.46 0.93 15.56
CA CYS A 426 26.41 1.69 14.74
C CYS A 426 25.97 2.11 13.33
N LYS A 427 26.74 3.01 12.72
CA LYS A 427 26.68 3.33 11.30
C LYS A 427 27.09 2.10 10.46
N LYS A 428 26.22 1.72 9.53
CA LYS A 428 26.33 0.47 8.74
C LYS A 428 26.31 0.73 7.25
N ARG A 429 27.11 -0.07 6.52
CA ARG A 429 27.04 -0.28 5.07
C ARG A 429 26.36 -1.61 4.80
N CYS A 430 25.64 -1.70 3.68
CA CYS A 430 24.79 -2.85 3.36
C CYS A 430 25.08 -3.30 1.94
N PHE A 431 25.32 -4.59 1.74
CA PHE A 431 25.67 -5.15 0.45
C PHE A 431 24.81 -6.35 0.11
N ARG A 432 24.43 -6.48 -1.16
CA ARG A 432 23.76 -7.68 -1.69
C ARG A 432 24.78 -8.55 -2.40
N LEU A 433 24.87 -9.80 -1.98
CA LEU A 433 25.84 -10.77 -2.48
C LEU A 433 25.18 -11.72 -3.48
N TYR A 434 25.70 -11.75 -4.71
CA TYR A 434 25.16 -12.54 -5.81
C TYR A 434 25.92 -13.85 -6.04
N GLY A 435 25.18 -14.91 -6.35
CA GLY A 435 25.73 -16.23 -6.66
C GLY A 435 26.20 -16.38 -8.11
N LYS A 436 26.73 -17.57 -8.43
CA LYS A 436 27.13 -17.93 -9.80
C LYS A 436 25.98 -17.90 -10.81
N GLU A 437 24.77 -18.17 -10.35
CA GLU A 437 23.55 -18.18 -11.15
C GLU A 437 22.96 -16.76 -11.37
N GLY A 438 23.61 -15.70 -10.87
CA GLY A 438 23.14 -14.33 -11.02
C GLY A 438 22.00 -13.90 -10.07
N TYR A 439 21.49 -14.82 -9.25
CA TYR A 439 20.50 -14.53 -8.20
C TYR A 439 21.17 -14.00 -6.90
N PRO A 440 20.49 -13.13 -6.13
CA PRO A 440 20.98 -12.67 -4.83
C PRO A 440 20.85 -13.79 -3.79
N LEU A 441 21.87 -13.95 -2.94
CA LEU A 441 21.98 -15.05 -1.97
C LEU A 441 21.77 -14.61 -0.51
N VAL A 442 22.23 -13.40 -0.19
CA VAL A 442 22.25 -12.83 1.16
C VAL A 442 22.49 -11.32 1.07
N ASP A 443 21.79 -10.56 1.90
CA ASP A 443 22.14 -9.16 2.17
C ASP A 443 22.97 -9.12 3.47
N ILE A 444 24.17 -8.55 3.40
CA ILE A 444 25.11 -8.45 4.52
C ILE A 444 25.28 -7.01 4.99
N MET A 445 25.11 -6.80 6.29
CA MET A 445 25.43 -5.56 6.98
C MET A 445 26.86 -5.62 7.53
N MET A 446 27.58 -4.51 7.40
CA MET A 446 28.96 -4.33 7.86
C MET A 446 29.10 -2.95 8.52
N ARG A 447 30.04 -2.79 9.44
CA ARG A 447 30.36 -1.47 10.03
C ARG A 447 30.95 -0.56 8.96
N GLU A 448 30.76 0.75 9.08
CA GLU A 448 31.33 1.74 8.15
C GLU A 448 32.86 1.61 7.99
N SER A 449 33.57 1.20 9.05
CA SER A 449 35.03 1.02 9.08
C SER A 449 35.53 -0.32 8.55
N GLU A 450 34.66 -1.21 8.06
CA GLU A 450 35.06 -2.47 7.43
C GLU A 450 35.32 -2.29 5.93
N PRO A 451 36.33 -3.00 5.36
CA PRO A 451 36.51 -3.03 3.92
C PRO A 451 35.28 -3.65 3.23
N SER A 452 34.92 -3.11 2.07
CA SER A 452 33.83 -3.66 1.25
C SER A 452 34.10 -5.12 0.89
N PRO A 453 33.08 -5.99 0.84
CA PRO A 453 33.24 -7.32 0.28
C PRO A 453 33.53 -7.22 -1.23
N LYS A 454 34.28 -8.19 -1.77
CA LYS A 454 34.67 -8.22 -3.18
C LYS A 454 34.21 -9.52 -3.83
N ALA A 455 34.00 -9.48 -5.14
CA ALA A 455 33.76 -10.67 -5.95
C ALA A 455 34.96 -11.64 -5.84
N GLY A 456 34.67 -12.94 -5.76
CA GLY A 456 35.67 -14.00 -5.61
C GLY A 456 36.23 -14.19 -4.19
N GLU A 457 36.12 -13.19 -3.30
CA GLU A 457 36.62 -13.29 -1.93
C GLU A 457 35.59 -13.94 -0.97
N ARG A 458 36.02 -14.94 -0.20
CA ARG A 458 35.15 -15.68 0.73
C ARG A 458 34.84 -14.86 1.99
N ILE A 459 33.56 -14.61 2.26
CA ILE A 459 33.08 -13.90 3.46
C ILE A 459 32.22 -14.81 4.36
N LEU A 460 32.31 -14.61 5.68
CA LEU A 460 31.47 -15.30 6.67
C LEU A 460 30.24 -14.45 6.98
N CYS A 461 29.07 -14.92 6.56
CA CYS A 461 27.77 -14.34 6.85
C CYS A 461 27.18 -15.00 8.11
N ARG A 462 26.82 -14.21 9.12
CA ARG A 462 26.16 -14.69 10.35
C ARG A 462 24.77 -14.07 10.49
N HIS A 463 23.79 -14.85 10.94
CA HIS A 463 22.51 -14.27 11.40
C HIS A 463 22.77 -13.39 12.64
N PRO A 464 22.17 -12.20 12.78
CA PRO A 464 22.53 -11.26 13.86
C PRO A 464 22.35 -11.78 15.29
N PHE A 465 21.41 -12.72 15.50
CA PHE A 465 20.98 -13.16 16.83
C PHE A 465 20.81 -14.70 16.98
N LEU A 466 21.21 -15.49 15.98
CA LEU A 466 21.04 -16.97 16.03
C LEU A 466 22.36 -17.62 15.63
N GLU A 467 23.14 -18.01 16.62
CA GLU A 467 24.56 -18.39 16.45
C GLU A 467 24.78 -19.55 15.48
N SER A 468 23.85 -20.50 15.47
CA SER A 468 23.85 -21.68 14.59
C SER A 468 23.61 -21.35 13.12
N LYS A 469 22.99 -20.21 12.80
CA LYS A 469 22.70 -19.77 11.43
C LYS A 469 23.86 -18.93 10.89
N ARG A 470 24.85 -19.61 10.32
CA ARG A 470 26.03 -18.99 9.67
C ARG A 470 26.45 -19.76 8.42
N ALA A 471 26.97 -19.05 7.42
CA ALA A 471 27.45 -19.65 6.16
C ALA A 471 28.61 -18.86 5.57
N TYR A 472 29.51 -19.55 4.86
CA TYR A 472 30.46 -18.88 3.98
C TYR A 472 29.84 -18.63 2.61
N VAL A 473 30.08 -17.44 2.04
CA VAL A 473 29.63 -17.05 0.71
C VAL A 473 30.83 -16.57 -0.10
N VAL A 474 30.87 -16.93 -1.38
CA VAL A 474 31.86 -16.44 -2.36
C VAL A 474 31.07 -15.72 -3.46
N PRO A 475 30.80 -14.41 -3.31
CA PRO A 475 29.98 -13.67 -4.26
C PRO A 475 30.68 -13.61 -5.63
N GLN A 476 29.91 -13.70 -6.71
CA GLN A 476 30.41 -13.39 -8.06
C GLN A 476 30.18 -11.92 -8.42
N HIS A 477 29.17 -11.29 -7.81
CA HIS A 477 28.93 -9.86 -7.88
C HIS A 477 28.52 -9.35 -6.49
N VAL A 478 28.87 -8.10 -6.20
CA VAL A 478 28.61 -7.39 -4.95
C VAL A 478 28.01 -6.05 -5.32
N GLU A 479 26.80 -5.79 -4.82
CA GLU A 479 26.10 -4.52 -4.96
C GLU A 479 26.12 -3.80 -3.61
N GLU A 480 26.56 -2.54 -3.56
CA GLU A 480 26.36 -1.69 -2.37
C GLU A 480 24.97 -1.06 -2.44
N LEU A 481 24.15 -1.35 -1.44
CA LEU A 481 22.73 -1.00 -1.46
C LEU A 481 22.47 0.48 -1.14
N LEU A 482 23.23 1.08 -0.21
CA LEU A 482 22.99 2.45 0.25
C LEU A 482 23.74 3.48 -0.60
N GLN A 483 23.00 4.34 -1.31
CA GLN A 483 23.51 5.43 -2.14
C GLN A 483 23.16 6.79 -1.55
N CYS A 484 23.99 7.81 -1.76
CA CYS A 484 23.78 9.16 -1.21
C CYS A 484 22.82 9.98 -2.09
N TYR A 485 21.63 10.31 -1.59
CA TYR A 485 20.61 11.09 -2.30
C TYR A 485 20.51 12.53 -1.81
N TRP A 486 20.96 12.80 -0.58
CA TRP A 486 21.11 14.15 -0.04
C TRP A 486 22.44 14.21 0.74
N PRO A 487 23.45 14.95 0.25
CA PRO A 487 24.77 14.97 0.88
C PRO A 487 24.89 15.99 2.03
N GLY A 488 23.88 16.84 2.24
CA GLY A 488 23.93 17.93 3.21
C GLY A 488 25.13 18.86 2.99
N THR A 489 25.87 19.13 4.06
CA THR A 489 27.14 19.86 4.07
C THR A 489 28.35 19.04 3.58
N SER A 490 28.19 17.73 3.32
CA SER A 490 29.30 16.86 2.94
C SER A 490 29.63 16.95 1.45
N ASN A 491 30.92 16.84 1.10
CA ASN A 491 31.40 16.83 -0.29
C ASN A 491 31.15 15.49 -1.02
N LYS A 492 30.08 14.77 -0.69
CA LYS A 492 29.78 13.46 -1.29
C LYS A 492 29.00 13.62 -2.59
N PRO A 493 29.28 12.78 -3.61
CA PRO A 493 28.52 12.82 -4.85
C PRO A 493 27.06 12.44 -4.58
N ARG A 494 26.15 13.34 -4.95
CA ARG A 494 24.70 13.11 -4.91
C ARG A 494 24.28 12.26 -6.11
N VAL A 495 23.46 11.25 -5.87
CA VAL A 495 22.72 10.52 -6.90
C VAL A 495 21.43 11.27 -7.22
N GLU A 496 21.15 11.48 -8.50
CA GLU A 496 19.92 12.11 -8.95
C GLU A 496 18.72 11.17 -8.81
N LEU A 497 17.51 11.74 -8.69
CA LEU A 497 16.28 10.96 -8.59
C LEU A 497 15.90 10.43 -9.99
N PRO A 498 15.75 9.10 -10.16
CA PRO A 498 15.36 8.50 -11.44
C PRO A 498 13.88 8.75 -11.80
N SER A 499 13.52 8.59 -13.07
CA SER A 499 12.12 8.72 -13.52
C SER A 499 11.24 7.58 -12.99
N LEU A 500 9.91 7.78 -12.98
CA LEU A 500 8.95 6.77 -12.54
C LEU A 500 9.04 5.48 -13.39
N GLU A 501 9.34 5.61 -14.68
CA GLU A 501 9.56 4.51 -15.63
C GLU A 501 10.86 3.74 -15.30
N GLU A 502 11.94 4.44 -14.96
CA GLU A 502 13.20 3.82 -14.54
C GLU A 502 13.03 3.06 -13.21
N ILE A 503 12.28 3.64 -12.26
CA ILE A 503 11.95 2.99 -10.99
C ILE A 503 11.07 1.75 -11.22
N ARG A 504 10.03 1.85 -12.05
CA ARG A 504 9.19 0.70 -12.47
C ARG A 504 10.05 -0.38 -13.15
N GLY A 505 10.96 0.01 -14.04
CA GLY A 505 11.89 -0.90 -14.71
C GLY A 505 12.79 -1.65 -13.71
N ARG A 506 13.32 -0.94 -12.71
CA ARG A 506 14.10 -1.53 -11.61
C ARG A 506 13.27 -2.53 -10.79
N CYS A 507 12.03 -2.18 -10.46
CA CYS A 507 11.09 -3.03 -9.74
C CYS A 507 10.83 -4.35 -10.48
N MET A 508 10.41 -4.28 -11.74
CA MET A 508 10.18 -5.48 -12.56
C MET A 508 11.46 -6.33 -12.69
N GLN A 509 12.61 -5.70 -12.98
CA GLN A 509 13.87 -6.41 -13.14
C GLN A 509 14.34 -7.10 -11.84
N GLN A 510 14.20 -6.45 -10.68
CA GLN A 510 14.62 -7.07 -9.40
C GLN A 510 13.69 -8.22 -8.98
N LEU A 511 12.38 -8.13 -9.23
CA LEU A 511 11.45 -9.22 -9.00
C LEU A 511 11.77 -10.44 -9.87
N GLU A 512 12.14 -10.22 -11.14
CA GLU A 512 12.59 -11.28 -12.05
C GLU A 512 13.96 -11.89 -11.69
N LYS A 513 14.83 -11.11 -11.07
CA LYS A 513 16.14 -11.55 -10.54
C LYS A 513 16.04 -12.26 -9.18
N LEU A 514 14.86 -12.41 -8.59
CA LEU A 514 14.68 -13.19 -7.36
C LEU A 514 14.40 -14.65 -7.66
N ARG A 515 14.92 -15.52 -6.80
CA ARG A 515 14.56 -16.94 -6.86
C ARG A 515 13.06 -17.11 -6.58
N PRO A 516 12.33 -17.94 -7.35
CA PRO A 516 10.89 -18.14 -7.17
C PRO A 516 10.46 -18.54 -5.76
N ASP A 517 11.33 -19.23 -5.00
CA ASP A 517 11.02 -19.66 -3.64
C ASP A 517 10.98 -18.52 -2.61
N HIS A 518 11.58 -17.36 -2.89
CA HIS A 518 11.48 -16.16 -2.04
C HIS A 518 10.21 -15.33 -2.28
N ILE A 519 9.59 -15.46 -3.47
CA ILE A 519 8.45 -14.63 -3.90
C ILE A 519 7.14 -15.41 -4.01
N ARG A 520 7.15 -16.74 -3.80
CA ARG A 520 5.93 -17.56 -3.79
C ARG A 520 4.95 -17.14 -2.69
N ARG A 521 3.65 -17.15 -3.00
CA ARG A 521 2.58 -16.71 -2.09
C ARG A 521 2.48 -17.53 -0.80
N LEU A 522 2.66 -18.85 -0.90
CA LEU A 522 2.49 -19.78 0.22
C LEU A 522 3.85 -20.21 0.76
N ASN A 523 4.07 -19.96 2.06
CA ASN A 523 5.29 -20.32 2.79
C ASN A 523 6.59 -19.93 2.05
N PRO A 524 6.81 -18.64 1.70
CA PRO A 524 8.04 -18.22 1.04
C PRO A 524 9.28 -18.62 1.86
N THR A 525 10.35 -19.04 1.18
CA THR A 525 11.65 -19.27 1.82
C THR A 525 12.15 -17.92 2.36
N PRO A 526 12.42 -17.76 3.67
CA PRO A 526 12.92 -16.50 4.20
C PRO A 526 14.27 -16.14 3.58
N TYR A 527 14.37 -14.92 3.02
CA TYR A 527 15.62 -14.43 2.48
C TYR A 527 16.66 -14.20 3.58
N LYS A 528 17.94 -14.41 3.27
CA LYS A 528 19.02 -14.36 4.24
C LYS A 528 19.47 -12.92 4.44
N VAL A 529 19.27 -12.39 5.65
CA VAL A 529 19.85 -11.12 6.09
C VAL A 529 20.86 -11.42 7.19
N SER A 530 22.10 -10.95 7.01
CA SER A 530 23.26 -11.31 7.82
C SER A 530 24.09 -10.09 8.22
N VAL A 531 25.00 -10.31 9.16
CA VAL A 531 26.07 -9.38 9.55
C VAL A 531 27.45 -10.01 9.28
N SER A 532 28.47 -9.18 9.13
CA SER A 532 29.87 -9.64 9.13
C SER A 532 30.26 -10.25 10.48
N ALA A 533 31.37 -11.00 10.52
CA ALA A 533 31.92 -11.52 11.77
C ALA A 533 32.26 -10.40 12.77
N LYS A 534 32.88 -9.31 12.30
CA LYS A 534 33.25 -8.16 13.14
C LYS A 534 32.03 -7.42 13.69
N LEU A 535 30.97 -7.27 12.89
CA LEU A 535 29.71 -6.66 13.36
C LEU A 535 28.97 -7.62 14.31
N TYR A 536 28.97 -8.93 14.07
CA TYR A 536 28.42 -9.93 15.00
C TYR A 536 29.08 -9.86 16.38
N GLU A 537 30.41 -9.92 16.43
CA GLU A 537 31.19 -9.84 17.67
C GLU A 537 30.95 -8.50 18.39
N PHE A 538 30.88 -7.40 17.63
CA PHE A 538 30.56 -6.08 18.17
C PHE A 538 29.14 -5.98 18.76
N ILE A 539 28.13 -6.58 18.13
CA ILE A 539 26.75 -6.63 18.67
C ILE A 539 26.75 -7.32 20.04
N HIS A 540 27.38 -8.49 20.15
CA HIS A 540 27.36 -9.29 21.37
C HIS A 540 28.15 -8.61 22.49
N SER A 541 29.31 -8.02 22.18
CA SER A 541 30.08 -7.22 23.14
C SER A 541 29.29 -6.01 23.64
N LEU A 542 28.64 -5.24 22.75
CA LEU A 542 27.86 -4.08 23.16
C LEU A 542 26.61 -4.47 23.96
N TRP A 543 25.94 -5.57 23.59
CA TRP A 543 24.81 -6.10 24.34
C TRP A 543 25.23 -6.43 25.78
N LEU A 544 26.29 -7.21 25.97
CA LEU A 544 26.77 -7.60 27.31
C LEU A 544 27.18 -6.41 28.18
N ASN A 545 27.69 -5.33 27.57
CA ASN A 545 28.07 -4.10 28.27
C ASN A 545 26.87 -3.23 28.68
N GLU A 546 25.78 -3.24 27.90
CA GLU A 546 24.60 -2.39 28.11
C GLU A 546 23.46 -3.12 28.86
N ALA A 547 23.51 -4.45 28.94
CA ALA A 547 22.55 -5.26 29.69
C ALA A 547 22.83 -5.17 31.20
N PRO A 548 21.85 -4.74 32.04
CA PRO A 548 22.05 -4.68 33.48
C PRO A 548 22.32 -6.06 34.08
N VAL A 549 23.41 -6.19 34.84
CA VAL A 549 23.67 -7.37 35.67
C VAL A 549 22.71 -7.33 36.86
N ILE A 550 22.00 -8.43 37.09
CA ILE A 550 21.06 -8.57 38.21
C ILE A 550 21.71 -9.47 39.26
N ASP A 551 22.01 -8.91 40.44
CA ASP A 551 22.47 -9.71 41.59
C ASP A 551 21.38 -10.70 42.02
N SER A 552 21.82 -11.90 42.40
CA SER A 552 20.95 -13.03 42.73
C SER A 552 20.01 -12.73 43.90
N GLU A 553 20.44 -11.92 44.87
CA GLU A 553 19.63 -11.50 46.02
C GLU A 553 18.43 -10.62 45.60
N THR A 554 18.61 -9.75 44.59
CA THR A 554 17.54 -8.88 44.10
C THR A 554 16.44 -9.66 43.37
N LYS A 555 16.80 -10.80 42.74
CA LYS A 555 15.83 -11.74 42.15
C LYS A 555 15.00 -12.45 43.22
N ALA A 556 15.60 -12.81 44.36
CA ALA A 556 14.90 -13.42 45.49
C ALA A 556 13.91 -12.44 46.16
N ALA A 557 14.26 -11.15 46.26
CA ALA A 557 13.38 -10.12 46.81
C ALA A 557 12.08 -9.97 46.00
N LYS A 558 12.16 -9.88 44.66
CA LYS A 558 10.96 -9.78 43.80
C LYS A 558 10.02 -11.00 43.91
N HIS A 559 10.55 -12.20 44.07
CA HIS A 559 9.72 -13.39 44.30
C HIS A 559 9.07 -13.42 45.69
N ARG A 560 9.73 -12.88 46.73
CA ARG A 560 9.15 -12.81 48.09
C ARG A 560 7.97 -11.84 48.16
N ASP A 561 8.04 -10.68 47.53
CA ASP A 561 6.90 -9.73 47.53
C ASP A 561 5.71 -10.24 46.70
N ALA A 562 5.95 -10.90 45.56
CA ALA A 562 4.88 -11.54 44.79
C ALA A 562 4.13 -12.62 45.61
N SER A 563 4.82 -13.32 46.51
CA SER A 563 4.23 -14.34 47.37
C SER A 563 3.48 -13.80 48.60
N ARG A 564 3.56 -12.50 48.90
CA ARG A 564 2.87 -11.87 50.04
C ARG A 564 1.52 -11.25 49.68
N GLY A 565 1.13 -11.25 48.41
CA GLY A 565 -0.11 -10.63 47.93
C GLY A 565 -1.39 -11.46 48.08
N THR A 566 -1.32 -12.73 48.49
CA THR A 566 -2.47 -13.66 48.44
C THR A 566 -2.56 -14.61 49.65
N SER A 567 -2.95 -14.11 50.83
CA SER A 567 -3.48 -14.96 51.91
C SER A 567 -4.27 -14.16 52.96
N GLY A 568 -5.53 -14.56 53.20
CA GLY A 568 -6.44 -13.99 54.22
C GLY A 568 -7.43 -12.97 53.61
N GLY A 569 -8.76 -13.13 53.71
CA GLY A 569 -9.56 -14.01 54.58
C GLY A 569 -10.48 -13.12 55.42
N GLY A 570 -11.77 -13.04 55.07
CA GLY A 570 -12.63 -11.92 55.46
C GLY A 570 -13.31 -12.00 56.83
N ALA A 571 -13.89 -10.86 57.24
CA ALA A 571 -14.87 -10.74 58.32
C ALA A 571 -15.83 -9.57 58.03
N THR A 572 -17.06 -9.65 58.55
CA THR A 572 -18.19 -8.74 58.29
C THR A 572 -18.18 -7.48 59.20
N PRO A 573 -18.95 -6.42 58.85
CA PRO A 573 -18.82 -5.11 59.52
C PRO A 573 -19.58 -5.01 60.86
N ARG A 574 -19.06 -4.18 61.77
CA ARG A 574 -19.78 -3.65 62.93
C ARG A 574 -19.50 -2.17 63.12
N GLU A 575 -20.56 -1.38 63.26
CA GLU A 575 -20.51 -0.04 63.85
C GLU A 575 -20.23 -0.12 65.36
N VAL A 576 -19.52 0.85 65.95
CA VAL A 576 -19.88 1.53 67.22
C VAL A 576 -19.23 2.92 67.28
N VAL A 577 -20.06 3.96 67.16
CA VAL A 577 -20.15 5.20 67.96
C VAL A 577 -18.90 5.78 68.67
N GLY A 578 -18.63 7.08 68.44
CA GLY A 578 -18.62 8.07 69.55
C GLY A 578 -17.52 9.15 69.64
N GLY A 579 -17.90 10.44 69.52
CA GLY A 579 -17.12 11.60 70.02
C GLY A 579 -17.02 12.81 69.06
N ARG A 580 -18.03 13.69 68.94
CA ARG A 580 -18.17 14.99 69.68
C ARG A 580 -16.89 15.87 69.61
N ARG A 581 -16.90 17.11 69.08
CA ARG A 581 -17.84 18.24 69.27
C ARG A 581 -17.81 19.26 68.09
N ARG A 582 -18.97 19.90 67.81
CA ARG A 582 -19.28 21.36 67.68
C ARG A 582 -18.22 22.32 67.07
N SER A 583 -18.54 23.40 66.35
CA SER A 583 -19.77 24.05 65.81
C SER A 583 -19.32 25.35 65.06
N SER A 584 -20.08 26.15 64.31
CA SER A 584 -21.49 26.24 63.87
C SER A 584 -21.60 27.33 62.78
N GLY A 585 -22.58 27.27 61.86
CA GLY A 585 -22.82 28.36 60.90
C GLY A 585 -23.90 28.06 59.85
N MET A 586 -25.17 28.23 60.22
CA MET A 586 -26.31 28.12 59.29
C MET A 586 -26.64 29.49 58.67
N THR A 587 -27.01 29.51 57.39
CA THR A 587 -28.13 30.30 56.84
C THR A 587 -28.66 29.64 55.57
N SER A 588 -29.89 29.98 55.17
CA SER A 588 -30.78 29.05 54.45
C SER A 588 -31.84 29.74 53.59
N VAL A 589 -32.27 29.08 52.50
CA VAL A 589 -33.66 29.10 51.93
C VAL A 589 -34.08 30.40 51.18
N PRO A 590 -35.09 30.45 50.25
CA PRO A 590 -35.88 29.44 49.49
C PRO A 590 -35.85 29.61 47.93
N PRO A 591 -36.60 28.77 47.15
CA PRO A 591 -36.87 28.94 45.70
C PRO A 591 -38.32 29.40 45.35
N HIS A 592 -38.52 29.87 44.10
CA HIS A 592 -39.81 29.96 43.35
C HIS A 592 -39.50 29.73 41.84
N ALA A 593 -40.21 28.98 41.00
CA ALA A 593 -41.65 28.76 40.73
C ALA A 593 -42.26 29.79 39.73
N GLY A 594 -42.64 29.33 38.52
CA GLY A 594 -43.38 30.14 37.52
C GLY A 594 -43.48 29.48 36.12
N ARG A 595 -44.68 29.46 35.52
CA ARG A 595 -44.97 29.01 34.13
C ARG A 595 -44.89 30.23 33.16
N SER A 596 -45.11 30.22 31.83
CA SER A 596 -45.84 29.32 30.90
C SER A 596 -45.59 29.68 29.41
N SER A 597 -46.02 28.78 28.50
CA SER A 597 -46.35 28.92 27.06
C SER A 597 -45.23 28.54 26.06
N GLY A 598 -45.51 27.96 24.88
CA GLY A 598 -46.76 27.48 24.25
C GLY A 598 -46.50 27.00 22.80
N GLU A 599 -47.41 26.20 22.22
CA GLU A 599 -47.33 25.59 20.86
C GLU A 599 -46.27 24.45 20.67
N GLY A 600 -46.48 23.38 19.89
CA GLY A 600 -47.66 22.91 19.13
C GLY A 600 -47.41 21.56 18.41
N ALA A 601 -48.44 21.01 17.74
CA ALA A 601 -48.40 19.88 16.78
C ALA A 601 -48.31 18.41 17.27
N LYS A 602 -49.51 17.88 17.57
CA LYS A 602 -50.02 16.49 17.39
C LYS A 602 -49.21 15.51 16.50
N ARG A 603 -49.13 14.24 16.93
CA ARG A 603 -49.29 13.06 16.05
C ARG A 603 -50.30 12.06 16.63
N SER A 604 -51.12 11.50 15.76
CA SER A 604 -52.26 10.63 16.06
C SER A 604 -51.91 9.13 16.02
N SER A 605 -52.85 8.30 16.44
CA SER A 605 -52.68 6.90 16.80
C SER A 605 -53.27 5.91 15.77
N CYS A 606 -52.99 4.62 16.06
CA CYS A 606 -53.80 3.44 15.74
C CYS A 606 -53.46 2.65 14.44
N GLY A 607 -53.39 1.32 14.59
CA GLY A 607 -53.04 0.39 13.51
C GLY A 607 -52.72 -1.05 13.94
N ARG A 608 -53.50 -1.65 14.87
CA ARG A 608 -53.36 -3.10 15.18
C ARG A 608 -54.01 -3.95 14.09
N ARG A 609 -53.27 -4.85 13.45
CA ARG A 609 -53.81 -6.11 12.89
C ARG A 609 -52.87 -7.28 13.22
N ARG A 610 -53.48 -8.43 13.53
CA ARG A 610 -52.80 -9.71 13.74
C ARG A 610 -52.54 -10.38 12.39
N LEU A 611 -51.41 -11.07 12.26
CA LEU A 611 -51.33 -12.30 11.47
C LEU A 611 -50.49 -13.31 12.27
N ALA A 612 -51.02 -14.52 12.40
CA ALA A 612 -50.30 -15.68 12.89
C ALA A 612 -49.88 -16.53 11.68
N GLY A 613 -48.73 -17.19 11.75
CA GLY A 613 -48.23 -17.97 10.62
C GLY A 613 -46.75 -18.32 10.77
N SER A 614 -46.45 -19.26 11.66
CA SER A 614 -45.20 -20.02 11.65
C SER A 614 -45.49 -21.45 11.22
N PRO A 615 -44.63 -22.02 10.36
CA PRO A 615 -44.04 -23.30 10.73
C PRO A 615 -42.52 -23.37 10.47
N SER A 616 -41.82 -23.87 11.49
CA SER A 616 -40.58 -24.67 11.44
C SER A 616 -39.75 -24.69 10.13
N PHE A 617 -38.54 -24.11 10.19
CA PHE A 617 -37.44 -24.53 9.33
C PHE A 617 -36.75 -25.77 9.91
N PHE A 618 -36.36 -26.69 9.03
CA PHE A 618 -35.58 -27.88 9.37
C PHE A 618 -34.16 -27.51 9.83
N SER A 619 -33.72 -28.09 10.94
CA SER A 619 -32.31 -28.17 11.32
C SER A 619 -31.76 -29.56 11.01
N SER A 620 -30.94 -29.68 9.98
CA SER A 620 -30.17 -30.90 9.69
C SER A 620 -28.79 -30.83 10.36
N PRO A 621 -28.39 -31.83 11.17
CA PRO A 621 -27.09 -31.81 11.84
C PRO A 621 -25.95 -32.24 10.89
N VAL A 622 -24.84 -31.50 10.92
CA VAL A 622 -23.59 -31.89 10.26
C VAL A 622 -22.86 -32.93 11.13
N PRO A 623 -22.43 -34.09 10.57
CA PRO A 623 -21.65 -35.06 11.32
C PRO A 623 -20.15 -34.68 11.37
N ASN A 624 -19.55 -34.80 12.56
CA ASN A 624 -18.11 -34.66 12.76
C ASN A 624 -17.32 -35.78 12.04
N PRO A 625 -16.19 -35.48 11.39
CA PRO A 625 -15.24 -36.51 10.97
C PRO A 625 -14.31 -36.91 12.14
N SER A 626 -14.24 -38.21 12.43
CA SER A 626 -13.30 -38.81 13.38
C SER A 626 -11.86 -38.74 12.86
N PRO A 627 -10.83 -38.70 13.74
CA PRO A 627 -9.44 -38.69 13.31
C PRO A 627 -9.00 -40.07 12.81
N LEU A 628 -8.50 -40.15 11.57
CA LEU A 628 -7.87 -41.36 11.04
C LEU A 628 -6.39 -41.44 11.42
N SER A 629 -6.00 -42.64 11.82
CA SER A 629 -4.67 -43.04 12.29
C SER A 629 -3.60 -43.06 11.20
N SER A 630 -2.43 -42.47 11.47
CA SER A 630 -1.21 -42.70 10.68
C SER A 630 -0.56 -44.05 11.02
N PRO A 631 -0.23 -44.91 10.04
CA PRO A 631 0.77 -45.96 10.21
C PRO A 631 2.18 -45.44 9.86
N ALA A 632 3.21 -46.06 10.45
CA ALA A 632 4.61 -45.72 10.23
C ALA A 632 5.40 -46.82 9.51
N HIS A 633 6.51 -46.43 8.87
CA HIS A 633 7.69 -47.23 8.49
C HIS A 633 7.58 -48.46 7.56
N ALA A 634 8.18 -48.31 6.37
CA ALA A 634 9.17 -49.22 5.74
C ALA A 634 9.93 -48.35 4.71
N ILE A 635 11.26 -48.14 4.70
CA ILE A 635 12.41 -49.06 4.60
C ILE A 635 12.37 -49.96 3.36
N LEU A 636 13.12 -49.53 2.34
CA LEU A 636 13.95 -50.23 1.34
C LEU A 636 14.58 -49.08 0.50
N GLY A 637 15.84 -49.08 0.07
CA GLY A 637 16.85 -50.14 0.00
C GLY A 637 17.43 -50.14 -1.42
N ASN A 638 18.69 -49.69 -1.57
CA ASN A 638 19.63 -49.73 -2.71
C ASN A 638 19.16 -50.20 -4.11
N ASP A 639 19.70 -49.57 -5.17
CA ASP A 639 20.78 -50.21 -5.95
C ASP A 639 21.59 -49.23 -6.83
N ASN A 640 22.92 -49.43 -6.79
CA ASN A 640 24.02 -48.87 -7.61
C ASN A 640 24.23 -47.34 -7.69
#